data_AF-A0A4Q5LUB7-F1
#
_entry.id   AF-A0A4Q5LUB7-F1
#
_cell.length_a   1.000
_cell.length_b   1.000
_cell.length_c   1.000
_cell.angle_alpha   90.00
_cell.angle_beta   90.00
_cell.angle_gamma   90.00
#
_symmetry.space_group_name_H-M   'P 1'
#
loop_
_entity.id
_entity.type
_entity.pdbx_description
1 polymer ?
#
loop_
_entity_poly.entity_id
_entity_poly.type
_entity_poly.pdbx_seq_one_letter_code
_entity_poly.pdbx_strand_id
1 'polypeptide(L)'
;MKTLIKSFLIGILPLSLLAQVTEENRFQKVVLTENLNEPLELAVLPDERVLFIERHGTVKIYSPVTKKTIVIATIPVSTKYNFADGGQPEAEDGLLGLNIDPDFAKNHWVYLYYSPAGNDPKNILARFELKGNVLDLKSKKVMLEIPTQRDQCCHTGGSIDWDAAGNLYLSTGDNTSPRASDGYAPIDERPGRSAYDAQKSSGNTNDLRGKIIRIHPEADGSYTIPEGNLFPKGTPKTRPEIYTMGHRNPYRIAVDKKTGFLYWGDVGPDAGKDSTGLGPAAEDEFGQARKAGNFGWPYFVGDNKAYWDFDFTTMKSGEKFNPEKPINNSPNNTGLQELPPAQKAFIWYPAADSKKFPLLGAGGRSAMAGPVYHKEFFQNAKRAFPDYYNNKLFIYEWMRDWIIAVTMNEQGDYVKMERFLPNLKLEHPIDMAFGPNGDLYMIEYGNGWFLANPESKIIKIEYNGGNRKPLVVAKTDKQAGALPLTVQLSSEGTKDYDNDALKYEWKISPQTGGTPIIITEANASHTFNKLGTYKAVLTVTDAKGLKDSKELIIKAGNEPPQVSLELTEGNKTFFFPNKDVSYEVKVSDKEDGSLADKRIPASKVKITATYQDAEDAPQAQGHQAAPVTFTAGKNLIDKSDCKACHFPDKKSVGPSFIDVARKYKANSNAVALLSDKIIKGGAGVWGDVAMSAHPNIGLPEAGQMVQYILSLGDKKVPPTLLPPKGNVTAKIPEGGDPNKGVYKLLASYTDKGANGLPTQTAEQLIVLKNPTLLLGNAEETSKNIMKFKMGETNLLIVMGANTYAAVKNIDLTGVKSLSFVVAAPKQQLNSQGGIVEVHTGSADGPLLGQTDFVEPNDDPNAFSGTKPPKPYKVSIAATNGFKDLYFVFKNDKSKGALFVPFSVTFEP
;
A
#
# COMPACT_ATOMS: atom_id res chain seq x y z
N MET A 1 -62.75 -14.04 48.76
CA MET A 1 -62.11 -12.76 48.37
C MET A 1 -60.88 -13.08 47.55
N LYS A 2 -60.82 -12.52 46.34
CA LYS A 2 -59.74 -12.68 45.36
C LYS A 2 -58.50 -11.92 45.83
N THR A 3 -57.29 -12.50 45.76
CA THR A 3 -56.13 -11.87 45.10
C THR A 3 -54.86 -12.75 45.08
N LEU A 4 -54.26 -12.81 43.89
CA LEU A 4 -52.84 -13.02 43.52
C LEU A 4 -52.16 -14.38 43.79
N ILE A 5 -52.11 -15.20 42.74
CA ILE A 5 -50.93 -16.03 42.40
C ILE A 5 -50.41 -15.49 41.07
N LYS A 6 -49.23 -14.85 41.07
CA LYS A 6 -48.50 -14.47 39.86
C LYS A 6 -47.66 -15.66 39.39
N SER A 7 -47.98 -16.18 38.21
CA SER A 7 -47.14 -17.12 37.48
C SER A 7 -45.85 -16.44 37.01
N PHE A 8 -44.71 -17.05 37.33
CA PHE A 8 -43.41 -16.74 36.72
C PHE A 8 -43.40 -17.32 35.30
N LEU A 9 -43.61 -16.48 34.29
CA LEU A 9 -43.23 -16.79 32.91
C LEU A 9 -41.77 -16.33 32.74
N ILE A 10 -40.83 -17.27 32.74
CA ILE A 10 -39.47 -17.02 32.26
C ILE A 10 -39.59 -16.92 30.73
N GLY A 11 -39.69 -15.69 30.24
CA GLY A 11 -39.54 -15.41 28.82
C GLY A 11 -38.11 -15.74 28.40
N ILE A 12 -37.96 -16.80 27.60
CA ILE A 12 -36.76 -17.03 26.80
C ILE A 12 -36.68 -15.86 25.83
N LEU A 13 -35.82 -14.87 26.12
CA LEU A 13 -35.41 -13.91 25.11
C LEU A 13 -34.78 -14.70 23.95
N PRO A 14 -35.19 -14.48 22.70
CA PRO A 14 -34.46 -15.02 21.57
C PRO A 14 -33.04 -14.46 21.67
N LEU A 15 -32.05 -15.34 21.67
CA LEU A 15 -30.65 -15.00 21.45
C LEU A 15 -30.65 -14.20 20.14
N SER A 16 -30.57 -12.87 20.22
CA SER A 16 -30.35 -12.04 19.05
C SER A 16 -29.07 -12.55 18.42
N LEU A 17 -29.15 -13.17 17.23
CA LEU A 17 -27.99 -13.43 16.41
C LEU A 17 -27.25 -12.10 16.31
N LEU A 18 -26.14 -11.95 17.04
CA LEU A 18 -25.17 -10.94 16.70
C LEU A 18 -24.76 -11.27 15.28
N ALA A 19 -25.19 -10.45 14.31
CA ALA A 19 -24.84 -10.66 12.91
C ALA A 19 -23.32 -10.73 12.84
N GLN A 20 -22.80 -11.92 12.57
CA GLN A 20 -21.36 -12.17 12.51
C GLN A 20 -20.79 -11.47 11.28
N VAL A 21 -19.58 -10.91 11.41
CA VAL A 21 -18.84 -10.39 10.26
C VAL A 21 -18.79 -11.48 9.20
N THR A 22 -19.21 -11.14 7.98
CA THR A 22 -19.24 -12.11 6.88
C THR A 22 -17.82 -12.46 6.45
N GLU A 23 -17.55 -13.75 6.23
CA GLU A 23 -16.24 -14.21 5.79
C GLU A 23 -15.88 -13.61 4.41
N GLU A 24 -14.69 -13.02 4.28
CA GLU A 24 -14.26 -12.32 3.05
C GLU A 24 -14.26 -13.24 1.82
N ASN A 25 -14.01 -14.54 2.00
CA ASN A 25 -14.01 -15.53 0.92
C ASN A 25 -15.40 -15.82 0.33
N ARG A 26 -16.47 -15.21 0.87
CA ARG A 26 -17.79 -15.18 0.25
C ARG A 26 -17.95 -14.07 -0.78
N PHE A 27 -17.00 -13.15 -0.85
CA PHE A 27 -16.98 -12.09 -1.83
C PHE A 27 -15.99 -12.40 -2.95
N GLN A 28 -16.38 -12.15 -4.18
CA GLN A 28 -15.55 -12.36 -5.35
C GLN A 28 -15.44 -11.08 -6.18
N LYS A 29 -14.21 -10.63 -6.41
CA LYS A 29 -13.90 -9.57 -7.38
C LYS A 29 -13.95 -10.15 -8.79
N VAL A 30 -14.80 -9.57 -9.64
CA VAL A 30 -14.95 -9.91 -11.06
C VAL A 30 -14.57 -8.70 -11.89
N VAL A 31 -13.58 -8.85 -12.78
CA VAL A 31 -13.18 -7.81 -13.73
C VAL A 31 -14.15 -7.81 -14.91
N LEU A 32 -14.75 -6.66 -15.22
CA LEU A 32 -15.64 -6.48 -16.36
C LEU A 32 -14.89 -5.96 -17.58
N THR A 33 -14.00 -4.99 -17.37
CA THR A 33 -13.13 -4.41 -18.40
C THR A 33 -11.90 -3.78 -17.75
N GLU A 34 -10.81 -3.65 -18.50
CA GLU A 34 -9.51 -3.16 -18.04
C GLU A 34 -8.82 -2.29 -19.09
N ASN A 35 -7.65 -1.72 -18.79
CA ASN A 35 -6.87 -0.83 -19.66
C ASN A 35 -7.63 0.45 -20.07
N LEU A 36 -8.17 1.16 -19.08
CA LEU A 36 -8.96 2.37 -19.25
C LEU A 36 -8.07 3.64 -19.20
N ASN A 37 -8.61 4.73 -19.72
CA ASN A 37 -7.96 6.04 -19.74
C ASN A 37 -8.67 6.99 -18.78
N GLU A 38 -8.22 7.03 -17.53
CA GLU A 38 -8.77 7.92 -16.49
C GLU A 38 -10.30 7.76 -16.30
N PRO A 39 -10.79 6.57 -15.92
CA PRO A 39 -12.21 6.34 -15.66
C PRO A 39 -12.66 7.09 -14.40
N LEU A 40 -13.76 7.85 -14.47
CA LEU A 40 -14.16 8.75 -13.37
C LEU A 40 -15.44 8.34 -12.63
N GLU A 41 -16.57 8.16 -13.33
CA GLU A 41 -17.85 7.83 -12.69
C GLU A 41 -18.61 6.78 -13.52
N LEU A 42 -19.38 5.91 -12.85
CA LEU A 42 -20.19 4.85 -13.46
C LEU A 42 -21.66 4.92 -13.02
N ALA A 43 -22.52 4.35 -13.86
CA ALA A 43 -23.91 4.08 -13.55
C ALA A 43 -24.28 2.67 -14.03
N VAL A 44 -25.00 1.93 -13.18
CA VAL A 44 -25.49 0.59 -13.52
C VAL A 44 -26.93 0.71 -14.03
N LEU A 45 -27.15 0.30 -15.27
CA LEU A 45 -28.48 0.33 -15.89
C LEU A 45 -29.38 -0.78 -15.29
N PRO A 46 -30.72 -0.65 -15.40
CA PRO A 46 -31.65 -1.69 -14.92
C PRO A 46 -31.43 -3.09 -15.52
N ASP A 47 -30.82 -3.16 -16.72
CA ASP A 47 -30.48 -4.40 -17.41
C ASP A 47 -29.04 -4.88 -17.14
N GLU A 48 -28.40 -4.37 -16.09
CA GLU A 48 -27.04 -4.67 -15.63
C GLU A 48 -25.91 -4.25 -16.60
N ARG A 49 -26.22 -3.53 -17.69
CA ARG A 49 -25.18 -2.82 -18.46
C ARG A 49 -24.54 -1.76 -17.57
N VAL A 50 -23.25 -1.55 -17.74
CA VAL A 50 -22.50 -0.54 -16.96
C VAL A 50 -22.10 0.58 -17.90
N LEU A 51 -22.67 1.77 -17.69
CA LEU A 51 -22.30 3.00 -18.37
C LEU A 51 -21.21 3.68 -17.53
N PHE A 52 -20.14 4.15 -18.17
CA PHE A 52 -19.06 4.84 -17.46
C PHE A 52 -18.36 5.85 -18.38
N ILE A 53 -17.67 6.81 -17.75
CA ILE A 53 -16.96 7.89 -18.44
C ILE A 53 -15.46 7.85 -18.18
N GLU A 54 -14.71 8.38 -19.16
CA GLU A 54 -13.28 8.68 -19.05
C GLU A 54 -13.06 10.18 -19.15
N ARG A 55 -12.14 10.72 -18.35
CA ARG A 55 -11.89 12.17 -18.24
C ARG A 55 -11.65 12.85 -19.59
N HIS A 56 -11.01 12.16 -20.52
CA HIS A 56 -10.74 12.63 -21.88
C HIS A 56 -11.98 12.69 -22.81
N GLY A 57 -13.18 12.47 -22.28
CA GLY A 57 -14.44 12.73 -22.97
C GLY A 57 -15.13 11.49 -23.54
N THR A 58 -14.59 10.28 -23.35
CA THR A 58 -15.25 9.09 -23.88
C THR A 58 -16.36 8.61 -22.95
N VAL A 59 -17.48 8.22 -23.54
CA VAL A 59 -18.60 7.55 -22.85
C VAL A 59 -18.62 6.11 -23.33
N LYS A 60 -18.55 5.16 -22.40
CA LYS A 60 -18.44 3.72 -22.70
C LYS A 60 -19.55 2.94 -22.03
N ILE A 61 -19.95 1.83 -22.65
CA ILE A 61 -20.89 0.88 -22.05
C ILE A 61 -20.31 -0.54 -22.09
N TYR A 62 -20.38 -1.23 -20.97
CA TYR A 62 -20.10 -2.66 -20.85
C TYR A 62 -21.41 -3.47 -20.91
N SER A 63 -21.41 -4.53 -21.72
CA SER A 63 -22.53 -5.48 -21.79
C SER A 63 -22.23 -6.78 -21.04
N PRO A 64 -23.05 -7.16 -20.03
CA PRO A 64 -22.87 -8.44 -19.34
C PRO A 64 -23.19 -9.65 -20.24
N VAL A 65 -23.97 -9.45 -21.31
CA VAL A 65 -24.35 -10.51 -22.27
C VAL A 65 -23.18 -10.84 -23.20
N THR A 66 -22.57 -9.82 -23.82
CA THR A 66 -21.47 -10.02 -24.77
C THR A 66 -20.10 -10.04 -24.10
N LYS A 67 -20.02 -9.59 -22.84
CA LYS A 67 -18.80 -9.35 -22.06
C LYS A 67 -17.82 -8.42 -22.78
N LYS A 68 -18.35 -7.42 -23.49
CA LYS A 68 -17.59 -6.43 -24.23
C LYS A 68 -17.92 -5.02 -23.79
N THR A 69 -16.90 -4.18 -23.80
CA THR A 69 -16.99 -2.73 -23.65
C THR A 69 -16.93 -2.09 -25.03
N ILE A 70 -17.80 -1.10 -25.28
CA ILE A 70 -17.77 -0.28 -26.49
C ILE A 70 -17.84 1.20 -26.14
N VAL A 71 -17.22 2.05 -26.97
CA VAL A 71 -17.40 3.51 -26.92
C VAL A 71 -18.72 3.85 -27.60
N ILE A 72 -19.58 4.59 -26.93
CA ILE A 72 -20.93 4.96 -27.43
C ILE A 72 -21.05 6.43 -27.80
N ALA A 73 -20.14 7.28 -27.31
CA ALA A 73 -19.99 8.68 -27.69
C ALA A 73 -18.62 9.22 -27.25
N THR A 74 -18.24 10.35 -27.86
CA THR A 74 -17.11 11.18 -27.42
C THR A 74 -17.58 12.62 -27.29
N ILE A 75 -17.40 13.19 -26.10
CA ILE A 75 -17.70 14.59 -25.78
C ILE A 75 -16.40 15.40 -25.92
N PRO A 76 -16.38 16.47 -26.73
CA PRO A 76 -15.23 17.38 -26.76
C PRO A 76 -15.06 18.11 -25.42
N VAL A 77 -13.93 17.89 -24.76
CA VAL A 77 -13.62 18.44 -23.44
C VAL A 77 -12.29 19.19 -23.43
N SER A 78 -12.15 20.11 -22.47
CA SER A 78 -10.86 20.68 -22.09
C SER A 78 -10.21 19.77 -21.05
N THR A 79 -8.91 19.50 -21.20
CA THR A 79 -8.11 18.73 -20.22
C THR A 79 -6.90 19.50 -19.74
N LYS A 80 -6.78 20.79 -20.10
CA LYS A 80 -5.59 21.61 -19.83
C LYS A 80 -5.96 22.96 -19.26
N TYR A 81 -5.06 23.48 -18.44
CA TYR A 81 -5.07 24.89 -18.04
C TYR A 81 -4.24 25.73 -19.00
N ASN A 82 -4.45 27.04 -19.00
CA ASN A 82 -3.71 28.02 -19.78
C ASN A 82 -3.07 29.02 -18.81
N PHE A 83 -1.87 28.71 -18.34
CA PHE A 83 -1.18 29.57 -17.39
C PHE A 83 -0.70 30.86 -18.08
N ALA A 84 -0.58 31.93 -17.31
CA ALA A 84 -0.20 33.25 -17.81
C ALA A 84 1.22 33.30 -18.42
N ASP A 85 2.08 32.34 -18.05
CA ASP A 85 3.43 32.17 -18.61
C ASP A 85 3.46 31.39 -19.95
N GLY A 86 2.28 31.03 -20.47
CA GLY A 86 2.11 30.22 -21.69
C GLY A 86 2.15 28.71 -21.44
N GLY A 87 2.31 28.26 -20.20
CA GLY A 87 2.25 26.85 -19.84
C GLY A 87 0.85 26.26 -20.05
N GLN A 88 0.78 25.04 -20.61
CA GLN A 88 -0.47 24.29 -20.76
C GLN A 88 -0.40 22.91 -20.08
N PRO A 89 -0.33 22.86 -18.74
CA PRO A 89 -0.29 21.59 -18.03
C PRO A 89 -1.63 20.84 -18.14
N GLU A 90 -1.58 19.51 -18.03
CA GLU A 90 -2.78 18.71 -17.81
C GLU A 90 -3.48 19.16 -16.52
N ALA A 91 -4.81 19.13 -16.57
CA ALA A 91 -5.73 19.66 -15.58
C ALA A 91 -6.75 18.59 -15.18
N GLU A 92 -7.42 18.81 -14.04
CA GLU A 92 -8.54 17.98 -13.60
C GLU A 92 -9.80 18.15 -14.48
N ASP A 93 -9.87 19.21 -15.29
CA ASP A 93 -10.94 19.43 -16.27
C ASP A 93 -11.08 18.22 -17.22
N GLY A 94 -12.32 17.99 -17.66
CA GLY A 94 -12.64 16.89 -18.55
C GLY A 94 -14.12 16.53 -18.53
N LEU A 95 -14.44 15.27 -18.82
CA LEU A 95 -15.75 14.68 -18.57
C LEU A 95 -15.74 14.12 -17.15
N LEU A 96 -16.46 14.77 -16.24
CA LEU A 96 -16.27 14.63 -14.79
C LEU A 96 -17.35 13.79 -14.13
N GLY A 97 -18.60 14.05 -14.49
CA GLY A 97 -19.77 13.47 -13.87
C GLY A 97 -20.65 12.68 -14.85
N LEU A 98 -21.23 11.59 -14.37
CA LEU A 98 -22.18 10.72 -15.04
C LEU A 98 -23.19 10.18 -14.04
N ASN A 99 -24.49 10.34 -14.33
CA ASN A 99 -25.51 9.47 -13.74
C ASN A 99 -26.68 9.28 -14.72
N ILE A 100 -27.54 8.31 -14.44
CA ILE A 100 -28.79 8.09 -15.16
C ILE A 100 -29.97 8.63 -14.36
N ASP A 101 -31.02 9.01 -15.05
CA ASP A 101 -32.26 9.46 -14.42
C ASP A 101 -32.88 8.35 -13.54
N PRO A 102 -33.50 8.66 -12.38
CA PRO A 102 -34.21 7.65 -11.59
C PRO A 102 -35.32 6.93 -12.37
N ASP A 103 -35.91 7.58 -13.38
CA ASP A 103 -36.91 7.04 -14.29
C ASP A 103 -36.31 6.55 -15.63
N PHE A 104 -35.01 6.21 -15.66
CA PHE A 104 -34.26 5.79 -16.85
C PHE A 104 -34.93 4.67 -17.65
N ALA A 105 -35.63 3.75 -17.00
CA ALA A 105 -36.36 2.66 -17.67
C ALA A 105 -37.46 3.17 -18.63
N LYS A 106 -37.94 4.40 -18.43
CA LYS A 106 -38.96 5.05 -19.24
C LYS A 106 -38.39 6.10 -20.19
N ASN A 107 -37.50 6.98 -19.68
CA ASN A 107 -37.04 8.17 -20.42
C ASN A 107 -35.68 8.01 -21.09
N HIS A 108 -34.88 7.02 -20.66
CA HIS A 108 -33.52 6.77 -21.12
C HIS A 108 -32.58 7.99 -21.01
N TRP A 109 -32.81 8.85 -20.03
CA TRP A 109 -32.00 10.07 -19.85
C TRP A 109 -30.70 9.82 -19.11
N VAL A 110 -29.63 10.40 -19.62
CA VAL A 110 -28.28 10.37 -19.06
C VAL A 110 -27.82 11.81 -18.82
N TYR A 111 -27.24 12.07 -17.65
CA TYR A 111 -26.72 13.37 -17.28
C TYR A 111 -25.20 13.33 -17.24
N LEU A 112 -24.58 14.31 -17.87
CA LEU A 112 -23.13 14.49 -17.90
C LEU A 112 -22.78 15.86 -17.34
N TYR A 113 -21.76 15.91 -16.48
CA TYR A 113 -21.12 17.15 -16.05
C TYR A 113 -19.69 17.20 -16.58
N TYR A 114 -19.35 18.27 -17.30
CA TYR A 114 -18.07 18.32 -18.01
C TYR A 114 -17.56 19.74 -18.30
N SER A 115 -16.26 19.83 -18.52
CA SER A 115 -15.52 21.01 -18.97
C SER A 115 -15.49 21.04 -20.50
N PRO A 116 -16.34 21.83 -21.18
CA PRO A 116 -16.35 21.88 -22.65
C PRO A 116 -15.00 22.35 -23.21
N ALA A 117 -14.63 21.77 -24.35
CA ALA A 117 -13.49 22.23 -25.13
C ALA A 117 -13.63 23.70 -25.55
N GLY A 118 -12.48 24.36 -25.76
CA GLY A 118 -12.41 25.78 -26.07
C GLY A 118 -12.00 26.64 -24.86
N ASN A 119 -12.06 27.96 -25.04
CA ASN A 119 -11.49 28.92 -24.09
C ASN A 119 -12.52 29.50 -23.10
N ASP A 120 -13.80 29.18 -23.25
CA ASP A 120 -14.84 29.66 -22.32
C ASP A 120 -14.70 28.90 -20.98
N PRO A 121 -14.28 29.56 -19.89
CA PRO A 121 -13.95 28.89 -18.64
C PRO A 121 -15.24 28.62 -17.86
N LYS A 122 -15.88 27.51 -18.19
CA LYS A 122 -17.05 27.00 -17.47
C LYS A 122 -17.07 25.48 -17.48
N ASN A 123 -17.89 24.92 -16.60
CA ASN A 123 -18.35 23.54 -16.65
C ASN A 123 -19.87 23.52 -16.87
N ILE A 124 -20.37 22.48 -17.53
CA ILE A 124 -21.79 22.37 -17.87
C ILE A 124 -22.39 21.05 -17.40
N LEU A 125 -23.56 21.13 -16.78
CA LEU A 125 -24.46 20.00 -16.55
C LEU A 125 -25.42 19.92 -17.74
N ALA A 126 -25.43 18.78 -18.42
CA ALA A 126 -26.29 18.55 -19.58
C ALA A 126 -26.92 17.16 -19.58
N ARG A 127 -28.15 17.09 -20.07
CA ARG A 127 -28.92 15.87 -20.25
C ARG A 127 -28.89 15.42 -21.71
N PHE A 128 -28.78 14.11 -21.92
CA PHE A 128 -28.80 13.40 -23.19
C PHE A 128 -29.76 12.21 -23.12
N GLU A 129 -30.09 11.61 -24.27
CA GLU A 129 -30.90 10.41 -24.40
C GLU A 129 -30.03 9.23 -24.88
N LEU A 130 -30.15 8.08 -24.23
CA LEU A 130 -29.50 6.84 -24.64
C LEU A 130 -30.45 5.99 -25.50
N LYS A 131 -30.08 5.73 -26.75
CA LYS A 131 -30.85 4.90 -27.68
C LYS A 131 -30.12 3.58 -27.94
N GLY A 132 -30.53 2.53 -27.22
CA GLY A 132 -29.82 1.25 -27.25
C GLY A 132 -28.41 1.38 -26.69
N ASN A 133 -27.39 1.27 -27.56
CA ASN A 133 -25.98 1.44 -27.23
C ASN A 133 -25.37 2.71 -27.88
N VAL A 134 -26.17 3.74 -28.12
CA VAL A 134 -25.73 5.02 -28.69
C VAL A 134 -26.24 6.17 -27.83
N LEU A 135 -25.34 7.07 -27.41
CA LEU A 135 -25.74 8.31 -26.75
C LEU A 135 -26.06 9.36 -27.83
N ASP A 136 -27.31 9.79 -27.93
CA ASP A 136 -27.74 10.73 -28.96
C ASP A 136 -27.26 12.15 -28.64
N LEU A 137 -26.12 12.56 -29.20
CA LEU A 137 -25.54 13.88 -28.96
C LEU A 137 -26.44 15.05 -29.43
N LYS A 138 -27.39 14.80 -30.34
CA LYS A 138 -28.34 15.83 -30.79
C LYS A 138 -29.45 16.11 -29.76
N SER A 139 -29.66 15.19 -28.82
CA SER A 139 -30.66 15.32 -27.74
C SER A 139 -30.21 16.22 -26.58
N LYS A 140 -28.98 16.76 -26.65
CA LYS A 140 -28.35 17.58 -25.61
C LYS A 140 -29.26 18.71 -25.14
N LYS A 141 -29.45 18.80 -23.82
CA LYS A 141 -30.06 19.93 -23.11
C LYS A 141 -29.10 20.43 -22.04
N VAL A 142 -28.65 21.68 -22.14
CA VAL A 142 -27.85 22.32 -21.09
C VAL A 142 -28.79 22.79 -20.00
N MET A 143 -28.54 22.39 -18.75
CA MET A 143 -29.38 22.73 -17.61
C MET A 143 -28.73 23.79 -16.74
N LEU A 144 -27.43 23.63 -16.47
CA LEU A 144 -26.70 24.52 -15.58
C LEU A 144 -25.29 24.75 -16.10
N GLU A 145 -24.85 26.01 -16.07
CA GLU A 145 -23.47 26.39 -16.36
C GLU A 145 -22.83 26.93 -15.07
N ILE A 146 -21.65 26.41 -14.75
CA ILE A 146 -20.86 26.79 -13.58
C ILE A 146 -19.65 27.57 -14.10
N PRO A 147 -19.56 28.89 -13.88
CA PRO A 147 -18.37 29.66 -14.23
C PRO A 147 -17.14 29.09 -13.51
N THR A 148 -16.02 28.98 -14.23
CA THR A 148 -14.74 28.55 -13.68
C THR A 148 -13.62 29.52 -14.09
N GLN A 149 -12.40 29.25 -13.64
CA GLN A 149 -11.16 29.78 -14.19
C GLN A 149 -10.30 28.60 -14.64
N ARG A 150 -9.52 28.78 -15.71
CA ARG A 150 -8.59 27.79 -16.27
C ARG A 150 -7.16 28.31 -16.33
N ASP A 151 -6.87 29.37 -15.58
CA ASP A 151 -5.58 30.04 -15.56
C ASP A 151 -4.66 29.45 -14.48
N GLN A 152 -5.25 28.74 -13.52
CA GLN A 152 -4.61 28.08 -12.40
C GLN A 152 -5.34 26.78 -12.06
N CYS A 153 -4.62 25.85 -11.43
CA CYS A 153 -5.21 24.70 -10.72
C CYS A 153 -6.15 25.19 -9.59
N CYS A 154 -7.13 24.46 -9.02
CA CYS A 154 -7.55 23.06 -9.16
C CYS A 154 -9.03 22.89 -8.74
N HIS A 155 -9.47 21.65 -8.51
CA HIS A 155 -10.69 21.24 -7.80
C HIS A 155 -11.96 21.40 -8.63
N THR A 156 -12.28 20.36 -9.38
CA THR A 156 -13.46 20.34 -10.25
C THR A 156 -14.70 19.71 -9.59
N GLY A 157 -14.51 18.83 -8.61
CA GLY A 157 -15.60 17.99 -8.07
C GLY A 157 -16.26 17.18 -9.20
N GLY A 158 -17.58 17.27 -9.28
CA GLY A 158 -18.33 16.91 -10.49
C GLY A 158 -19.17 15.64 -10.41
N SER A 159 -19.27 15.01 -9.24
CA SER A 159 -20.09 13.81 -9.04
C SER A 159 -21.58 14.14 -9.03
N ILE A 160 -22.40 13.23 -9.55
CA ILE A 160 -23.85 13.37 -9.69
C ILE A 160 -24.55 12.23 -8.95
N ASP A 161 -25.53 12.53 -8.11
CA ASP A 161 -26.42 11.51 -7.51
C ASP A 161 -27.85 12.04 -7.29
N TRP A 162 -28.75 11.18 -6.83
CA TRP A 162 -30.19 11.45 -6.77
C TRP A 162 -30.81 11.04 -5.44
N ASP A 163 -31.70 11.88 -4.93
CA ASP A 163 -32.63 11.44 -3.88
C ASP A 163 -33.80 10.63 -4.45
N ALA A 164 -34.60 10.04 -3.55
CA ALA A 164 -35.78 9.27 -3.93
C ALA A 164 -36.94 10.12 -4.50
N ALA A 165 -36.86 11.46 -4.39
CA ALA A 165 -37.85 12.39 -4.94
C ALA A 165 -37.49 12.85 -6.35
N GLY A 166 -36.39 12.37 -6.92
CA GLY A 166 -35.94 12.75 -8.26
C GLY A 166 -35.21 14.09 -8.30
N ASN A 167 -34.70 14.59 -7.17
CA ASN A 167 -33.83 15.75 -7.17
C ASN A 167 -32.39 15.33 -7.48
N LEU A 168 -31.77 16.05 -8.41
CA LEU A 168 -30.38 15.88 -8.80
C LEU A 168 -29.48 16.66 -7.84
N TYR A 169 -28.45 15.97 -7.34
CA TYR A 169 -27.35 16.54 -6.59
C TYR A 169 -26.10 16.59 -7.47
N LEU A 170 -25.42 17.72 -7.50
CA LEU A 170 -24.18 17.92 -8.25
C LEU A 170 -23.12 18.52 -7.32
N SER A 171 -21.97 17.87 -7.20
CA SER A 171 -20.83 18.43 -6.48
C SER A 171 -19.99 19.34 -7.37
N THR A 172 -19.50 20.45 -6.82
CA THR A 172 -18.60 21.38 -7.51
C THR A 172 -17.43 21.72 -6.60
N GLY A 173 -16.21 21.58 -7.12
CA GLY A 173 -15.02 22.04 -6.42
C GLY A 173 -14.92 23.57 -6.38
N ASP A 174 -14.05 24.08 -5.51
CA ASP A 174 -13.91 25.52 -5.23
C ASP A 174 -13.25 26.31 -6.37
N ASN A 175 -12.61 25.62 -7.32
CA ASN A 175 -11.89 26.21 -8.44
C ASN A 175 -10.83 27.24 -7.97
N THR A 176 -10.13 26.90 -6.89
CA THR A 176 -9.09 27.70 -6.25
C THR A 176 -7.79 26.93 -6.20
N SER A 177 -6.70 27.64 -6.49
CA SER A 177 -5.35 27.10 -6.39
C SER A 177 -4.98 26.96 -4.91
N PRO A 178 -4.60 25.75 -4.46
CA PRO A 178 -4.06 25.55 -3.12
C PRO A 178 -2.61 26.02 -3.01
N ARG A 179 -2.03 26.54 -4.11
CA ARG A 179 -0.64 26.98 -4.16
C ARG A 179 -0.50 28.32 -3.44
N ALA A 180 0.70 28.63 -2.97
CA ALA A 180 1.04 29.89 -2.30
C ALA A 180 0.30 30.18 -0.97
N SER A 181 -0.25 29.16 -0.30
CA SER A 181 -0.80 29.23 1.07
C SER A 181 -0.03 28.36 2.08
N ASP A 182 1.17 27.88 1.71
CA ASP A 182 1.98 26.94 2.50
C ASP A 182 1.24 25.66 2.94
N GLY A 183 0.24 25.26 2.15
CA GLY A 183 -0.62 24.11 2.43
C GLY A 183 -1.76 24.38 3.40
N TYR A 184 -1.98 25.63 3.83
CA TYR A 184 -3.12 26.05 4.65
C TYR A 184 -4.22 26.69 3.77
N ALA A 185 -5.19 27.37 4.38
CA ALA A 185 -6.31 28.01 3.68
C ALA A 185 -5.83 29.04 2.62
N PRO A 186 -6.20 28.89 1.34
CA PRO A 186 -5.90 29.86 0.29
C PRO A 186 -6.92 31.01 0.34
N ILE A 187 -6.56 32.11 1.02
CA ILE A 187 -7.39 33.31 1.20
C ILE A 187 -6.65 34.59 0.75
N ASP A 188 -5.93 34.53 -0.37
CA ASP A 188 -5.08 35.63 -0.86
C ASP A 188 -5.89 36.74 -1.55
N GLU A 189 -6.26 37.77 -0.78
CA GLU A 189 -7.13 38.88 -1.21
C GLU A 189 -6.42 39.95 -2.07
N ARG A 190 -5.12 39.81 -2.35
CA ARG A 190 -4.36 40.82 -3.10
C ARG A 190 -4.91 41.00 -4.52
N PRO A 191 -4.83 42.21 -5.10
CA PRO A 191 -5.27 42.46 -6.47
C PRO A 191 -4.63 41.49 -7.47
N GLY A 192 -5.44 40.90 -8.36
CA GLY A 192 -4.99 39.93 -9.37
C GLY A 192 -4.73 38.51 -8.84
N ARG A 193 -5.04 38.22 -7.56
CA ARG A 193 -4.81 36.92 -6.92
C ARG A 193 -6.08 36.11 -6.65
N SER A 194 -7.22 36.45 -7.26
CA SER A 194 -8.50 35.76 -7.04
C SER A 194 -8.46 34.25 -7.35
N ALA A 195 -7.55 33.76 -8.19
CA ALA A 195 -7.35 32.31 -8.38
C ALA A 195 -6.82 31.58 -7.12
N TYR A 196 -6.38 32.30 -6.10
CA TYR A 196 -5.78 31.83 -4.85
C TYR A 196 -6.60 32.24 -3.60
N ASP A 197 -7.85 32.63 -3.83
CA ASP A 197 -8.78 33.07 -2.79
C ASP A 197 -10.05 32.21 -2.86
N ALA A 198 -10.16 31.22 -1.98
CA ALA A 198 -11.32 30.32 -1.88
C ALA A 198 -12.55 31.02 -1.29
N GLN A 199 -12.39 32.22 -0.73
CA GLN A 199 -13.52 33.00 -0.21
C GLN A 199 -14.44 33.49 -1.34
N LYS A 200 -13.92 33.64 -2.56
CA LYS A 200 -14.70 34.01 -3.76
C LYS A 200 -15.75 32.96 -4.13
N SER A 201 -15.52 31.70 -3.76
CA SER A 201 -16.28 30.53 -4.18
C SER A 201 -16.86 29.81 -2.96
N SER A 202 -16.10 28.98 -2.27
CA SER A 202 -16.60 28.12 -1.17
C SER A 202 -17.37 28.90 -0.11
N GLY A 203 -16.79 30.03 0.34
CA GLY A 203 -17.39 30.96 1.30
C GLY A 203 -18.36 31.99 0.70
N ASN A 204 -18.61 31.99 -0.61
CA ASN A 204 -19.51 32.93 -1.27
C ASN A 204 -20.90 32.31 -1.48
N THR A 205 -21.92 32.93 -0.89
CA THR A 205 -23.32 32.48 -0.99
C THR A 205 -23.94 32.71 -2.37
N ASN A 206 -23.31 33.54 -3.21
CA ASN A 206 -23.76 33.90 -4.54
C ASN A 206 -22.93 33.22 -5.67
N ASP A 207 -22.16 32.18 -5.34
CA ASP A 207 -21.34 31.41 -6.29
C ASP A 207 -21.69 29.91 -6.20
N LEU A 208 -21.62 29.20 -7.33
CA LEU A 208 -21.96 27.78 -7.41
C LEU A 208 -20.77 26.84 -7.27
N ARG A 209 -19.55 27.36 -7.11
CA ARG A 209 -18.32 26.58 -6.87
C ARG A 209 -18.09 26.37 -5.38
N GLY A 210 -17.48 25.23 -5.03
CA GLY A 210 -17.30 24.79 -3.64
C GLY A 210 -18.65 24.52 -2.96
N LYS A 211 -19.58 23.90 -3.70
CA LYS A 211 -20.97 23.64 -3.31
C LYS A 211 -21.34 22.18 -3.59
N ILE A 212 -22.40 21.72 -2.92
CA ILE A 212 -23.24 20.65 -3.47
C ILE A 212 -24.59 21.27 -3.78
N ILE A 213 -24.92 21.23 -5.07
CA ILE A 213 -26.08 21.84 -5.69
C ILE A 213 -27.22 20.83 -5.66
N ARG A 214 -28.47 21.28 -5.41
CA ARG A 214 -29.67 20.45 -5.52
C ARG A 214 -30.73 21.14 -6.35
N ILE A 215 -31.12 20.50 -7.46
CA ILE A 215 -32.14 20.97 -8.40
C ILE A 215 -33.09 19.83 -8.76
N HIS A 216 -34.28 20.15 -9.28
CA HIS A 216 -35.17 19.16 -9.88
C HIS A 216 -35.19 19.34 -11.41
N PRO A 217 -34.64 18.39 -12.18
CA PRO A 217 -34.60 18.47 -13.65
C PRO A 217 -35.99 18.39 -14.30
N GLU A 218 -36.24 19.21 -15.31
CA GLU A 218 -37.48 19.18 -16.09
C GLU A 218 -37.25 18.63 -17.51
N ALA A 219 -38.31 18.10 -18.12
CA ALA A 219 -38.24 17.41 -19.42
C ALA A 219 -37.75 18.31 -20.59
N ASP A 220 -38.01 19.61 -20.51
CA ASP A 220 -37.60 20.57 -21.54
C ASP A 220 -36.11 20.96 -21.47
N GLY A 221 -35.43 20.59 -20.37
CA GLY A 221 -34.05 20.94 -20.07
C GLY A 221 -33.90 22.09 -19.06
N SER A 222 -35.01 22.64 -18.57
CA SER A 222 -35.01 23.56 -17.42
C SER A 222 -34.91 22.79 -16.09
N TYR A 223 -34.97 23.51 -14.97
CA TYR A 223 -35.04 22.91 -13.64
C TYR A 223 -35.87 23.77 -12.69
N THR A 224 -36.37 23.15 -11.63
CA THR A 224 -37.01 23.81 -10.49
C THR A 224 -36.12 23.73 -9.25
N ILE A 225 -36.40 24.57 -8.25
CA ILE A 225 -35.66 24.63 -6.99
C ILE A 225 -36.43 23.85 -5.93
N PRO A 226 -35.89 22.73 -5.41
CA PRO A 226 -36.53 21.96 -4.35
C PRO A 226 -36.59 22.72 -3.02
N GLU A 227 -37.67 22.54 -2.27
CA GLU A 227 -37.80 23.12 -0.92
C GLU A 227 -36.77 22.56 0.06
N GLY A 228 -36.18 23.41 0.91
CA GLY A 228 -35.18 23.01 1.90
C GLY A 228 -33.74 23.14 1.44
N ASN A 229 -33.48 23.78 0.29
CA ASN A 229 -32.14 24.31 -0.04
C ASN A 229 -31.72 25.40 0.95
N LEU A 230 -30.41 25.65 1.06
CA LEU A 230 -29.83 26.51 2.10
C LEU A 230 -30.38 27.94 2.04
N PHE A 231 -30.61 28.44 0.82
CA PHE A 231 -31.12 29.78 0.59
C PHE A 231 -32.48 29.73 -0.13
N PRO A 232 -33.54 30.36 0.43
CA PRO A 232 -34.82 30.46 -0.25
C PRO A 232 -34.72 31.20 -1.58
N LYS A 233 -35.53 30.80 -2.56
CA LYS A 233 -35.62 31.45 -3.87
C LYS A 233 -35.93 32.95 -3.72
N GLY A 234 -35.15 33.79 -4.41
CA GLY A 234 -35.30 35.24 -4.39
C GLY A 234 -34.54 35.96 -3.26
N THR A 235 -33.85 35.22 -2.37
CA THR A 235 -33.01 35.83 -1.33
C THR A 235 -31.85 36.60 -1.99
N PRO A 236 -31.72 37.93 -1.77
CA PRO A 236 -30.67 38.73 -2.39
C PRO A 236 -29.26 38.22 -2.03
N LYS A 237 -28.32 38.32 -3.00
CA LYS A 237 -26.92 37.89 -2.85
C LYS A 237 -26.75 36.40 -2.50
N THR A 238 -27.69 35.57 -2.94
CA THR A 238 -27.58 34.11 -2.74
C THR A 238 -28.02 33.35 -3.98
N ARG A 239 -27.55 32.11 -4.09
CA ARG A 239 -27.99 31.15 -5.11
C ARG A 239 -28.92 30.10 -4.50
N PRO A 240 -30.19 30.02 -4.93
CA PRO A 240 -31.15 29.08 -4.37
C PRO A 240 -30.87 27.61 -4.74
N GLU A 241 -29.97 27.35 -5.68
CA GLU A 241 -29.53 26.00 -6.06
C GLU A 241 -28.65 25.34 -4.99
N ILE A 242 -28.08 26.13 -4.06
CA ILE A 242 -27.14 25.64 -3.04
C ILE A 242 -27.90 24.81 -1.99
N TYR A 243 -27.56 23.53 -1.87
CA TYR A 243 -27.99 22.69 -0.75
C TYR A 243 -26.95 22.71 0.37
N THR A 244 -25.68 22.51 0.04
CA THR A 244 -24.58 22.69 1.00
C THR A 244 -23.47 23.57 0.42
N MET A 245 -22.81 24.33 1.29
CA MET A 245 -21.69 25.19 0.94
C MET A 245 -20.48 24.98 1.85
N GLY A 246 -19.37 25.62 1.51
CA GLY A 246 -18.15 25.57 2.30
C GLY A 246 -17.38 24.27 2.07
N HIS A 247 -17.21 23.89 0.80
CA HIS A 247 -16.43 22.71 0.39
C HIS A 247 -15.20 23.11 -0.42
N ARG A 248 -14.14 22.31 -0.36
CA ARG A 248 -12.92 22.49 -1.17
C ARG A 248 -13.02 21.72 -2.47
N ASN A 249 -13.05 20.40 -2.38
CA ASN A 249 -13.17 19.46 -3.48
C ASN A 249 -14.04 18.26 -3.06
N PRO A 250 -15.38 18.43 -2.99
CA PRO A 250 -16.31 17.34 -2.68
C PRO A 250 -16.36 16.35 -3.86
N TYR A 251 -15.40 15.45 -3.94
CA TYR A 251 -15.02 14.74 -5.16
C TYR A 251 -16.05 13.68 -5.58
N ARG A 252 -16.52 12.87 -4.62
CA ARG A 252 -17.58 11.86 -4.82
C ARG A 252 -18.65 11.99 -3.76
N ILE A 253 -19.90 11.96 -4.21
CA ILE A 253 -21.08 12.13 -3.38
C ILE A 253 -21.97 10.89 -3.44
N ALA A 254 -22.76 10.68 -2.39
CA ALA A 254 -23.81 9.68 -2.35
C ALA A 254 -25.01 10.21 -1.57
N VAL A 255 -26.20 10.02 -2.11
CA VAL A 255 -27.47 10.35 -1.46
C VAL A 255 -28.13 9.06 -1.02
N ASP A 256 -28.32 8.93 0.30
CA ASP A 256 -29.07 7.80 0.83
C ASP A 256 -30.56 7.95 0.48
N LYS A 257 -31.01 7.14 -0.49
CA LYS A 257 -32.39 7.13 -0.98
C LYS A 257 -33.43 6.83 0.08
N LYS A 258 -33.05 6.18 1.20
CA LYS A 258 -33.98 5.89 2.29
C LYS A 258 -34.19 7.09 3.22
N THR A 259 -33.11 7.78 3.58
CA THR A 259 -33.14 8.84 4.59
C THR A 259 -33.12 10.25 4.01
N GLY A 260 -32.71 10.40 2.75
CA GLY A 260 -32.41 11.69 2.11
C GLY A 260 -31.09 12.32 2.56
N PHE A 261 -30.29 11.61 3.37
CA PHE A 261 -29.01 12.15 3.84
C PHE A 261 -27.99 12.15 2.70
N LEU A 262 -27.30 13.27 2.55
CA LEU A 262 -26.22 13.45 1.60
C LEU A 262 -24.88 13.19 2.30
N TYR A 263 -24.03 12.41 1.64
CA TYR A 263 -22.66 12.12 2.04
C TYR A 263 -21.69 12.53 0.94
N TRP A 264 -20.49 12.96 1.31
CA TRP A 264 -19.42 13.29 0.37
C TRP A 264 -18.06 13.05 0.99
N GLY A 265 -17.05 12.84 0.16
CA GLY A 265 -15.66 13.00 0.55
C GLY A 265 -15.11 14.32 0.03
N ASP A 266 -14.55 15.14 0.92
CA ASP A 266 -13.91 16.41 0.60
C ASP A 266 -12.40 16.30 0.80
N VAL A 267 -11.64 16.54 -0.28
CA VAL A 267 -10.18 16.50 -0.26
C VAL A 267 -9.66 17.82 0.29
N GLY A 268 -8.96 17.76 1.42
CA GLY A 268 -8.49 18.91 2.18
C GLY A 268 -7.21 19.55 1.64
N PRO A 269 -6.65 20.54 2.36
CA PRO A 269 -5.41 21.21 1.97
C PRO A 269 -4.17 20.33 2.27
N ASP A 270 -2.95 20.87 2.27
CA ASP A 270 -1.71 20.04 2.25
C ASP A 270 -0.78 20.20 3.46
N ALA A 271 -1.12 21.06 4.42
CA ALA A 271 -0.29 21.34 5.60
C ALA A 271 -0.08 20.08 6.46
N GLY A 272 1.19 19.67 6.63
CA GLY A 272 1.55 18.47 7.39
C GLY A 272 1.54 18.63 8.92
N LYS A 273 1.33 19.85 9.44
CA LYS A 273 1.34 20.14 10.89
C LYS A 273 0.51 21.38 11.22
N ASP A 274 0.15 21.53 12.49
CA ASP A 274 -0.47 22.74 13.00
C ASP A 274 0.52 23.93 12.99
N SER A 275 -0.01 25.13 12.76
CA SER A 275 0.72 26.41 12.82
C SER A 275 0.03 27.38 13.79
N THR A 276 0.83 28.04 14.61
CA THR A 276 0.37 29.07 15.55
C THR A 276 -0.03 30.38 14.87
N GLY A 277 0.12 30.50 13.54
CA GLY A 277 -0.28 31.70 12.79
C GLY A 277 -0.98 31.45 11.44
N LEU A 278 -1.09 30.20 10.97
CA LEU A 278 -1.80 29.91 9.70
C LEU A 278 -3.04 29.06 9.94
N GLY A 279 -2.95 27.99 10.73
CA GLY A 279 -4.12 27.22 11.13
C GLY A 279 -3.78 25.77 11.47
N PRO A 280 -4.80 24.89 11.52
CA PRO A 280 -4.59 23.47 11.76
C PRO A 280 -3.82 22.80 10.61
N ALA A 281 -3.23 21.64 10.92
CA ALA A 281 -2.81 20.68 9.91
C ALA A 281 -3.99 20.35 9.01
N ALA A 282 -3.70 20.07 7.75
CA ALA A 282 -4.73 19.72 6.80
C ALA A 282 -5.45 18.43 7.22
N GLU A 283 -6.71 18.30 6.80
CA GLU A 283 -7.53 17.10 7.00
C GLU A 283 -8.42 16.87 5.78
N ASP A 284 -8.57 15.62 5.38
CA ASP A 284 -9.65 15.21 4.48
C ASP A 284 -10.88 14.87 5.33
N GLU A 285 -12.05 15.06 4.73
CA GLU A 285 -13.33 14.96 5.44
C GLU A 285 -14.30 14.04 4.71
N PHE A 286 -15.03 13.23 5.47
CA PHE A 286 -16.30 12.71 5.03
C PHE A 286 -17.39 13.57 5.67
N GLY A 287 -18.20 14.21 4.83
CA GLY A 287 -19.32 15.02 5.27
C GLY A 287 -20.63 14.25 5.33
N GLN A 288 -21.56 14.76 6.13
CA GLN A 288 -22.95 14.31 6.19
C GLN A 288 -23.87 15.52 6.33
N ALA A 289 -24.85 15.64 5.44
CA ALA A 289 -25.88 16.66 5.50
C ALA A 289 -27.25 15.99 5.64
N ARG A 290 -27.78 16.03 6.87
CA ARG A 290 -29.18 15.65 7.16
C ARG A 290 -30.17 16.72 6.71
N LYS A 291 -29.67 17.94 6.55
CA LYS A 291 -30.33 19.12 6.03
C LYS A 291 -29.29 20.04 5.39
N ALA A 292 -29.73 21.03 4.62
CA ALA A 292 -28.88 22.06 4.05
C ALA A 292 -28.01 22.77 5.12
N GLY A 293 -26.81 23.22 4.73
CA GLY A 293 -25.86 23.80 5.68
C GLY A 293 -24.56 24.34 5.08
N ASN A 294 -23.83 25.11 5.88
CA ASN A 294 -22.45 25.52 5.62
C ASN A 294 -21.48 24.59 6.35
N PHE A 295 -20.49 24.03 5.65
CA PHE A 295 -19.51 23.07 6.15
C PHE A 295 -18.09 23.65 6.27
N GLY A 296 -17.95 24.97 6.09
CA GLY A 296 -16.90 25.73 6.73
C GLY A 296 -15.67 26.09 5.89
N TRP A 297 -15.31 25.36 4.84
CA TRP A 297 -14.16 25.72 4.00
C TRP A 297 -14.39 27.11 3.32
N PRO A 298 -13.39 28.01 3.28
CA PRO A 298 -11.97 27.84 3.64
C PRO A 298 -11.59 28.22 5.08
N TYR A 299 -12.57 28.51 5.93
CA TYR A 299 -12.34 29.06 7.26
C TYR A 299 -12.06 27.98 8.32
N PHE A 300 -12.58 26.77 8.09
CA PHE A 300 -12.49 25.65 9.03
C PHE A 300 -12.20 24.32 8.33
N VAL A 301 -11.65 23.37 9.10
CA VAL A 301 -11.55 21.94 8.75
C VAL A 301 -11.92 21.05 9.95
N GLY A 302 -12.26 19.79 9.69
CA GLY A 302 -12.57 18.76 10.66
C GLY A 302 -13.76 19.11 11.54
N ASP A 303 -13.54 19.18 12.85
CA ASP A 303 -14.55 19.59 13.83
C ASP A 303 -14.64 21.10 14.03
N ASN A 304 -14.66 21.86 12.93
CA ASN A 304 -14.62 23.33 12.90
C ASN A 304 -13.32 23.93 13.47
N LYS A 305 -12.18 23.29 13.24
CA LYS A 305 -10.87 23.85 13.59
C LYS A 305 -10.58 25.06 12.70
N ALA A 306 -10.51 26.23 13.32
CA ALA A 306 -10.39 27.51 12.62
C ALA A 306 -8.96 27.79 12.13
N TYR A 307 -8.87 28.24 10.88
CA TYR A 307 -7.71 28.95 10.35
C TYR A 307 -7.63 30.38 10.92
N TRP A 308 -6.46 31.00 10.75
CA TRP A 308 -6.26 32.41 11.06
C TRP A 308 -6.63 33.25 9.83
N ASP A 309 -7.20 34.43 10.06
CA ASP A 309 -7.39 35.44 9.03
C ASP A 309 -6.01 36.04 8.68
N PHE A 310 -5.32 35.40 7.73
CA PHE A 310 -3.94 35.71 7.40
C PHE A 310 -3.86 36.74 6.26
N ASP A 311 -3.23 37.88 6.54
CA ASP A 311 -3.00 38.93 5.57
C ASP A 311 -1.76 38.61 4.71
N PHE A 312 -1.99 38.24 3.45
CA PHE A 312 -0.94 37.91 2.48
C PHE A 312 -0.14 39.12 1.97
N THR A 313 -0.55 40.36 2.29
CA THR A 313 0.20 41.58 2.00
C THR A 313 1.22 41.85 3.08
N THR A 314 0.79 41.79 4.35
CA THR A 314 1.67 42.07 5.49
C THR A 314 2.36 40.84 6.07
N MET A 315 1.95 39.64 5.62
CA MET A 315 2.40 38.33 6.11
C MET A 315 2.15 38.16 7.62
N LYS A 316 1.02 38.66 8.11
CA LYS A 316 0.64 38.64 9.54
C LYS A 316 -0.71 37.96 9.74
N SER A 317 -0.81 37.20 10.81
CA SER A 317 -2.05 36.58 11.27
C SER A 317 -2.90 37.59 12.04
N GLY A 318 -4.18 37.68 11.67
CA GLY A 318 -5.22 38.40 12.40
C GLY A 318 -5.87 37.54 13.47
N GLU A 319 -7.21 37.59 13.58
CA GLU A 319 -7.97 36.73 14.49
C GLU A 319 -8.30 35.38 13.85
N LYS A 320 -8.68 34.39 14.66
CA LYS A 320 -9.25 33.14 14.13
C LYS A 320 -10.70 33.35 13.72
N PHE A 321 -11.12 32.69 12.65
CA PHE A 321 -12.52 32.70 12.23
C PHE A 321 -13.44 32.11 13.30
N ASN A 322 -14.67 32.65 13.40
CA ASN A 322 -15.69 32.19 14.35
C ASN A 322 -16.68 31.23 13.66
N PRO A 323 -16.78 29.95 14.06
CA PRO A 323 -17.67 29.00 13.39
C PRO A 323 -19.16 29.31 13.56
N GLU A 324 -19.57 30.01 14.62
CA GLU A 324 -20.98 30.38 14.84
C GLU A 324 -21.43 31.54 13.94
N LYS A 325 -20.47 32.34 13.46
CA LYS A 325 -20.74 33.51 12.62
C LYS A 325 -19.53 33.82 11.73
N PRO A 326 -19.25 32.99 10.72
CA PRO A 326 -18.10 33.22 9.85
C PRO A 326 -18.30 34.48 9.01
N ILE A 327 -17.23 35.24 8.80
CA ILE A 327 -17.25 36.50 8.07
C ILE A 327 -16.40 36.38 6.81
N ASN A 328 -17.00 36.68 5.65
CA ASN A 328 -16.34 36.74 4.36
C ASN A 328 -16.21 38.20 3.89
N ASN A 329 -15.06 38.81 4.23
CA ASN A 329 -14.70 40.18 3.87
C ASN A 329 -13.91 40.28 2.56
N SER A 330 -13.71 39.17 1.85
CA SER A 330 -12.91 39.16 0.63
C SER A 330 -13.45 40.18 -0.38
N PRO A 331 -12.57 40.94 -1.06
CA PRO A 331 -12.97 41.82 -2.15
C PRO A 331 -13.58 41.05 -3.34
N ASN A 332 -13.40 39.73 -3.40
CA ASN A 332 -13.97 38.86 -4.43
C ASN A 332 -15.33 38.25 -4.02
N ASN A 333 -15.84 38.54 -2.82
CA ASN A 333 -17.14 38.07 -2.36
C ASN A 333 -18.29 38.90 -2.97
N THR A 334 -19.19 38.23 -3.68
CA THR A 334 -20.42 38.84 -4.24
C THR A 334 -21.68 38.44 -3.47
N GLY A 335 -21.52 37.63 -2.42
CA GLY A 335 -22.58 37.08 -1.59
C GLY A 335 -22.80 37.86 -0.30
N LEU A 336 -23.34 37.16 0.70
CA LEU A 336 -23.45 37.63 2.06
C LEU A 336 -22.06 37.74 2.68
N GLN A 337 -21.87 38.76 3.50
CA GLN A 337 -20.65 38.95 4.28
C GLN A 337 -20.67 38.10 5.55
N GLU A 338 -21.82 38.05 6.23
CA GLU A 338 -22.06 37.14 7.35
C GLU A 338 -22.64 35.83 6.83
N LEU A 339 -21.91 34.73 7.06
CA LEU A 339 -22.27 33.41 6.56
C LEU A 339 -23.12 32.64 7.57
N PRO A 340 -23.91 31.64 7.12
CA PRO A 340 -24.53 30.68 8.03
C PRO A 340 -23.48 29.99 8.93
N PRO A 341 -23.83 29.60 10.16
CA PRO A 341 -22.92 28.88 11.06
C PRO A 341 -22.32 27.64 10.39
N ALA A 342 -21.03 27.41 10.61
CA ALA A 342 -20.31 26.25 10.10
C ALA A 342 -20.66 24.99 10.88
N GLN A 343 -20.90 23.89 10.17
CA GLN A 343 -21.16 22.57 10.71
C GLN A 343 -19.90 21.70 10.56
N LYS A 344 -19.59 20.95 11.62
CA LYS A 344 -18.46 20.02 11.63
C LYS A 344 -18.60 18.89 10.59
N ALA A 345 -17.47 18.38 10.14
CA ALA A 345 -17.39 17.14 9.38
C ALA A 345 -17.95 15.95 10.17
N PHE A 346 -18.45 14.93 9.45
CA PHE A 346 -18.94 13.69 10.05
C PHE A 346 -17.77 12.81 10.52
N ILE A 347 -16.77 12.61 9.65
CA ILE A 347 -15.51 11.91 9.93
C ILE A 347 -14.37 12.73 9.29
N TRP A 348 -13.21 12.81 9.92
CA TRP A 348 -12.06 13.58 9.41
C TRP A 348 -10.73 12.95 9.80
N TYR A 349 -9.68 13.18 9.00
CA TYR A 349 -8.37 12.61 9.27
C TYR A 349 -7.20 13.38 8.63
N PRO A 350 -6.06 13.49 9.35
CA PRO A 350 -4.85 14.06 8.80
C PRO A 350 -4.06 13.03 7.97
N ALA A 351 -2.91 13.45 7.43
CA ALA A 351 -1.96 12.53 6.80
C ALA A 351 -1.31 11.58 7.82
N ALA A 352 -1.20 12.00 9.09
CA ALA A 352 -0.83 11.13 10.21
C ALA A 352 -2.01 10.26 10.67
N ASP A 353 -1.77 9.33 11.59
CA ASP A 353 -2.86 8.57 12.21
C ASP A 353 -3.86 9.48 12.93
N SER A 354 -5.14 9.30 12.63
CA SER A 354 -6.22 9.97 13.33
C SER A 354 -6.38 9.41 14.74
N LYS A 355 -6.27 10.26 15.77
CA LYS A 355 -6.53 9.87 17.16
C LYS A 355 -7.98 9.43 17.38
N LYS A 356 -8.91 10.04 16.64
CA LYS A 356 -10.35 9.78 16.77
C LYS A 356 -10.81 8.62 15.90
N PHE A 357 -10.20 8.47 14.71
CA PHE A 357 -10.58 7.47 13.71
C PHE A 357 -9.35 6.68 13.23
N PRO A 358 -8.69 5.92 14.12
CA PRO A 358 -7.41 5.29 13.83
C PRO A 358 -7.46 4.28 12.67
N LEU A 359 -8.63 3.70 12.36
CA LEU A 359 -8.79 2.75 11.26
C LEU A 359 -8.53 3.36 9.87
N LEU A 360 -8.58 4.70 9.75
CA LEU A 360 -8.30 5.40 8.49
C LEU A 360 -6.80 5.36 8.13
N GLY A 361 -5.92 5.09 9.10
CA GLY A 361 -4.47 4.97 8.92
C GLY A 361 -3.79 6.30 8.59
N ALA A 362 -2.63 6.22 7.93
CA ALA A 362 -1.79 7.36 7.54
C ALA A 362 -1.32 7.27 6.08
N GLY A 363 -0.77 8.36 5.56
CA GLY A 363 -0.36 8.56 4.17
C GLY A 363 -1.08 9.75 3.51
N GLY A 364 -0.98 9.84 2.19
CA GLY A 364 -1.81 10.70 1.33
C GLY A 364 -3.30 10.49 1.57
N ARG A 365 -4.10 11.45 1.11
CA ARG A 365 -5.54 11.46 1.37
C ARG A 365 -6.33 11.87 0.13
N SER A 366 -7.47 11.23 -0.03
CA SER A 366 -8.42 11.45 -1.10
C SER A 366 -9.78 10.87 -0.70
N ALA A 367 -10.40 11.48 0.32
CA ALA A 367 -11.69 11.02 0.85
C ALA A 367 -12.78 10.97 -0.24
N MET A 368 -13.52 9.87 -0.30
CA MET A 368 -14.66 9.68 -1.20
C MET A 368 -15.80 8.93 -0.49
N ALA A 369 -17.03 9.44 -0.63
CA ALA A 369 -18.21 8.78 -0.06
C ALA A 369 -18.91 7.93 -1.12
N GLY A 370 -19.22 6.69 -0.77
CA GLY A 370 -20.02 5.76 -1.56
C GLY A 370 -21.41 5.53 -0.97
N PRO A 371 -22.15 4.54 -1.49
CA PRO A 371 -23.55 4.34 -1.14
C PRO A 371 -23.75 3.81 0.28
N VAL A 372 -24.92 4.09 0.85
CA VAL A 372 -25.45 3.36 2.01
C VAL A 372 -26.16 2.11 1.50
N TYR A 373 -25.79 0.93 2.02
CA TYR A 373 -26.43 -0.32 1.60
C TYR A 373 -27.72 -0.57 2.39
N HIS A 374 -28.86 -0.61 1.69
CA HIS A 374 -30.16 -0.97 2.25
C HIS A 374 -30.65 -2.28 1.63
N LYS A 375 -30.63 -3.37 2.40
CA LYS A 375 -31.01 -4.70 1.93
C LYS A 375 -32.44 -4.76 1.37
N GLU A 376 -33.34 -3.92 1.89
CA GLU A 376 -34.72 -3.85 1.41
C GLU A 376 -34.83 -3.43 -0.07
N PHE A 377 -33.84 -2.74 -0.63
CA PHE A 377 -33.78 -2.41 -2.06
C PHE A 377 -33.32 -3.59 -2.93
N PHE A 378 -32.91 -4.72 -2.31
CA PHE A 378 -32.33 -5.88 -2.98
C PHE A 378 -33.05 -7.19 -2.62
N GLN A 379 -34.32 -7.15 -2.20
CA GLN A 379 -35.07 -8.35 -1.77
C GLN A 379 -35.14 -9.46 -2.83
N ASN A 380 -35.19 -9.08 -4.11
CA ASN A 380 -35.23 -10.00 -5.24
C ASN A 380 -33.87 -10.18 -5.93
N ALA A 381 -32.82 -9.57 -5.40
CA ALA A 381 -31.52 -9.56 -6.02
C ALA A 381 -30.81 -10.90 -5.81
N LYS A 382 -30.20 -11.42 -6.88
CA LYS A 382 -29.54 -12.73 -6.87
C LYS A 382 -28.39 -12.83 -5.86
N ARG A 383 -27.69 -11.72 -5.62
CA ARG A 383 -26.45 -11.66 -4.83
C ARG A 383 -26.45 -10.49 -3.84
N ALA A 384 -27.62 -10.18 -3.27
CA ALA A 384 -27.75 -9.18 -2.22
C ALA A 384 -26.71 -9.41 -1.11
N PHE A 385 -25.98 -8.36 -0.73
CA PHE A 385 -25.06 -8.42 0.41
C PHE A 385 -25.81 -8.81 1.71
N PRO A 386 -25.13 -9.46 2.65
CA PRO A 386 -25.76 -9.97 3.88
C PRO A 386 -26.26 -8.85 4.79
N ASP A 387 -27.19 -9.19 5.69
CA ASP A 387 -27.79 -8.25 6.67
C ASP A 387 -26.75 -7.49 7.50
N TYR A 388 -25.56 -8.06 7.68
CA TYR A 388 -24.45 -7.43 8.39
C TYR A 388 -24.10 -6.03 7.83
N TYR A 389 -24.28 -5.80 6.53
CA TYR A 389 -23.97 -4.50 5.89
C TYR A 389 -25.19 -3.57 5.78
N ASN A 390 -26.38 -4.01 6.23
CA ASN A 390 -27.59 -3.22 6.13
C ASN A 390 -27.46 -1.90 6.93
N ASN A 391 -27.88 -0.79 6.32
CA ASN A 391 -27.76 0.59 6.81
C ASN A 391 -26.33 1.10 7.02
N LYS A 392 -25.30 0.45 6.44
CA LYS A 392 -23.92 0.93 6.55
C LYS A 392 -23.53 1.79 5.36
N LEU A 393 -22.85 2.90 5.64
CA LEU A 393 -22.22 3.76 4.63
C LEU A 393 -20.90 3.13 4.21
N PHE A 394 -20.67 3.00 2.91
CA PHE A 394 -19.37 2.62 2.37
C PHE A 394 -18.58 3.88 2.05
N ILE A 395 -17.53 4.16 2.82
CA ILE A 395 -16.53 5.19 2.49
C ILE A 395 -15.30 4.51 1.90
N TYR A 396 -14.59 5.20 1.02
CA TYR A 396 -13.42 4.67 0.35
C TYR A 396 -12.41 5.77 0.04
N GLU A 397 -11.21 5.35 -0.33
CA GLU A 397 -10.08 6.26 -0.44
C GLU A 397 -9.08 5.72 -1.46
N TRP A 398 -8.64 6.61 -2.35
CA TRP A 398 -7.84 6.26 -3.52
C TRP A 398 -6.36 6.07 -3.18
N MET A 399 -5.75 6.89 -2.31
CA MET A 399 -4.31 6.81 -2.00
C MET A 399 -3.90 5.55 -1.23
N ARG A 400 -4.76 5.08 -0.33
CA ARG A 400 -4.50 4.04 0.69
C ARG A 400 -5.29 2.75 0.41
N ASP A 401 -5.97 2.67 -0.74
CA ASP A 401 -6.58 1.45 -1.28
C ASP A 401 -7.52 0.72 -0.34
N TRP A 402 -8.52 1.43 0.19
CA TRP A 402 -9.47 0.80 1.10
C TRP A 402 -10.91 1.19 0.91
N ILE A 403 -11.76 0.29 1.40
CA ILE A 403 -13.19 0.49 1.60
C ILE A 403 -13.47 0.23 3.08
N ILE A 404 -14.24 1.11 3.72
CA ILE A 404 -14.64 1.00 5.11
C ILE A 404 -16.17 1.09 5.18
N ALA A 405 -16.76 0.13 5.88
CA ALA A 405 -18.18 0.15 6.21
C ALA A 405 -18.36 0.87 7.55
N VAL A 406 -19.10 1.98 7.53
CA VAL A 406 -19.43 2.79 8.70
C VAL A 406 -20.81 2.41 9.21
N THR A 407 -20.86 1.96 10.46
CA THR A 407 -22.11 1.70 11.17
C THR A 407 -22.63 3.00 11.76
N MET A 408 -23.90 3.30 11.50
CA MET A 408 -24.62 4.46 12.05
C MET A 408 -25.79 4.00 12.91
N ASN A 409 -26.21 4.85 13.86
CA ASN A 409 -27.49 4.65 14.56
C ASN A 409 -28.67 5.09 13.67
N GLU A 410 -29.90 4.95 14.16
CA GLU A 410 -31.11 5.34 13.42
C GLU A 410 -31.17 6.85 13.10
N GLN A 411 -30.48 7.68 13.87
CA GLN A 411 -30.38 9.12 13.65
C GLN A 411 -29.29 9.49 12.62
N GLY A 412 -28.50 8.52 12.16
CA GLY A 412 -27.38 8.71 11.25
C GLY A 412 -26.07 9.12 11.93
N ASP A 413 -25.98 9.03 13.26
CA ASP A 413 -24.74 9.32 13.99
C ASP A 413 -23.75 8.16 13.87
N TYR A 414 -22.46 8.50 13.82
CA TYR A 414 -21.37 7.52 13.79
C TYR A 414 -21.39 6.64 15.05
N VAL A 415 -21.33 5.31 14.86
CA VAL A 415 -21.20 4.33 15.95
C VAL A 415 -19.82 3.68 15.92
N LYS A 416 -19.46 3.08 14.78
CA LYS A 416 -18.18 2.41 14.57
C LYS A 416 -17.90 2.26 13.07
N MET A 417 -16.68 1.82 12.74
CA MET A 417 -16.31 1.49 11.37
C MET A 417 -15.48 0.21 11.32
N GLU A 418 -15.52 -0.49 10.18
CA GLU A 418 -14.67 -1.65 9.91
C GLU A 418 -14.19 -1.68 8.45
N ARG A 419 -13.02 -2.28 8.20
CA ARG A 419 -12.52 -2.49 6.84
C ARG A 419 -13.43 -3.48 6.12
N PHE A 420 -13.88 -3.12 4.92
CA PHE A 420 -14.58 -4.03 4.02
C PHE A 420 -13.55 -4.75 3.15
N LEU A 421 -13.48 -6.08 3.28
CA LEU A 421 -12.54 -6.94 2.54
C LEU A 421 -11.06 -6.49 2.62
N PRO A 422 -10.47 -6.37 3.83
CA PRO A 422 -9.09 -5.89 3.98
C PRO A 422 -8.02 -6.72 3.26
N ASN A 423 -8.30 -7.97 2.87
CA ASN A 423 -7.36 -8.78 2.08
C ASN A 423 -7.58 -8.67 0.57
N LEU A 424 -8.63 -7.95 0.12
CA LEU A 424 -8.87 -7.71 -1.28
C LEU A 424 -7.91 -6.63 -1.79
N LYS A 425 -7.07 -6.99 -2.76
CA LYS A 425 -6.21 -6.02 -3.43
C LYS A 425 -7.05 -5.10 -4.33
N LEU A 426 -7.06 -3.83 -3.99
CA LEU A 426 -7.63 -2.75 -4.80
C LEU A 426 -6.54 -2.06 -5.62
N GLU A 427 -6.93 -1.39 -6.70
CA GLU A 427 -6.04 -0.58 -7.55
C GLU A 427 -6.63 0.84 -7.66
N HIS A 428 -6.60 1.55 -6.54
CA HIS A 428 -7.06 2.93 -6.38
C HIS A 428 -8.55 3.13 -6.72
N PRO A 429 -9.47 2.77 -5.80
CA PRO A 429 -10.91 2.89 -6.02
C PRO A 429 -11.30 4.38 -6.13
N ILE A 430 -12.10 4.73 -7.15
CA ILE A 430 -12.48 6.13 -7.40
C ILE A 430 -13.99 6.36 -7.50
N ASP A 431 -14.77 5.31 -7.73
CA ASP A 431 -16.24 5.38 -7.74
C ASP A 431 -16.86 4.02 -7.44
N MET A 432 -18.07 4.00 -6.87
CA MET A 432 -18.81 2.77 -6.60
C MET A 432 -20.32 2.95 -6.54
N ALA A 433 -21.05 1.94 -7.01
CA ALA A 433 -22.51 1.89 -6.95
C ALA A 433 -23.02 0.46 -6.80
N PHE A 434 -24.15 0.29 -6.09
CA PHE A 434 -24.84 -1.00 -6.09
C PHE A 434 -25.70 -1.16 -7.35
N GLY A 435 -25.59 -2.32 -8.00
CA GLY A 435 -26.45 -2.67 -9.14
C GLY A 435 -27.74 -3.38 -8.72
N PRO A 436 -28.74 -3.51 -9.62
CA PRO A 436 -30.02 -4.14 -9.31
C PRO A 436 -29.90 -5.64 -8.94
N ASN A 437 -28.78 -6.27 -9.28
CA ASN A 437 -28.46 -7.65 -8.91
C ASN A 437 -27.86 -7.82 -7.50
N GLY A 438 -27.65 -6.71 -6.77
CA GLY A 438 -27.12 -6.68 -5.41
C GLY A 438 -25.59 -6.64 -5.34
N ASP A 439 -24.90 -6.64 -6.49
CA ASP A 439 -23.43 -6.52 -6.53
C ASP A 439 -22.99 -5.07 -6.31
N LEU A 440 -21.82 -4.89 -5.69
CA LEU A 440 -21.15 -3.59 -5.62
C LEU A 440 -20.23 -3.42 -6.84
N TYR A 441 -20.59 -2.51 -7.74
CA TYR A 441 -19.78 -2.12 -8.90
C TYR A 441 -18.80 -1.03 -8.48
N MET A 442 -17.59 -1.05 -9.04
CA MET A 442 -16.54 -0.12 -8.66
C MET A 442 -15.60 0.19 -9.83
N ILE A 443 -15.11 1.42 -9.86
CA ILE A 443 -14.01 1.85 -10.72
C ILE A 443 -12.70 1.75 -9.93
N GLU A 444 -11.73 1.04 -10.49
CA GLU A 444 -10.33 1.09 -10.11
C GLU A 444 -9.59 1.98 -11.11
N TYR A 445 -9.08 3.12 -10.65
CA TYR A 445 -8.48 4.14 -11.51
C TYR A 445 -7.07 3.75 -11.99
N GLY A 446 -6.36 2.93 -11.21
CA GLY A 446 -4.97 2.59 -11.46
C GLY A 446 -3.96 3.62 -10.94
N ASN A 447 -2.68 3.29 -11.08
CA ASN A 447 -1.55 4.07 -10.61
C ASN A 447 -1.33 5.27 -11.54
N GLY A 448 -0.99 6.43 -10.99
CA GLY A 448 -0.59 7.59 -11.79
C GLY A 448 -1.77 8.39 -12.33
N TRP A 449 -1.66 9.70 -12.20
CA TRP A 449 -2.67 10.66 -12.62
C TRP A 449 -2.40 11.15 -14.05
N PHE A 450 -3.46 11.55 -14.77
CA PHE A 450 -3.37 12.13 -16.11
C PHE A 450 -2.76 11.20 -17.17
N LEU A 451 -2.97 9.90 -17.04
CA LEU A 451 -2.56 8.91 -18.04
C LEU A 451 -3.47 7.68 -18.09
N ALA A 452 -3.38 6.95 -19.21
CA ALA A 452 -4.01 5.66 -19.36
C ALA A 452 -3.27 4.58 -18.56
N ASN A 453 -4.01 3.89 -17.70
CA ASN A 453 -3.47 2.99 -16.69
C ASN A 453 -3.79 1.54 -17.06
N PRO A 454 -2.78 0.69 -17.34
CA PRO A 454 -3.00 -0.73 -17.67
C PRO A 454 -3.79 -1.49 -16.60
N GLU A 455 -3.57 -1.13 -15.35
CA GLU A 455 -4.23 -1.69 -14.17
C GLU A 455 -5.62 -1.10 -13.89
N SER A 456 -6.06 -0.07 -14.61
CA SER A 456 -7.39 0.50 -14.39
C SER A 456 -8.48 -0.44 -14.89
N LYS A 457 -9.60 -0.50 -14.16
CA LYS A 457 -10.65 -1.51 -14.35
C LYS A 457 -12.02 -1.00 -13.97
N ILE A 458 -13.04 -1.54 -14.63
CA ILE A 458 -14.37 -1.64 -14.02
C ILE A 458 -14.49 -3.05 -13.44
N ILE A 459 -14.81 -3.14 -12.16
CA ILE A 459 -15.02 -4.41 -11.46
C ILE A 459 -16.42 -4.45 -10.86
N LYS A 460 -16.81 -5.63 -10.41
CA LYS A 460 -17.85 -5.79 -9.42
C LYS A 460 -17.46 -6.79 -8.35
N ILE A 461 -18.01 -6.61 -7.16
CA ILE A 461 -17.86 -7.49 -6.01
C ILE A 461 -19.17 -8.26 -5.87
N GLU A 462 -19.12 -9.55 -6.18
CA GLU A 462 -20.24 -10.49 -6.06
C GLU A 462 -20.23 -11.14 -4.68
N TYR A 463 -21.40 -11.28 -4.05
CA TYR A 463 -21.56 -12.04 -2.80
C TYR A 463 -22.16 -13.43 -3.06
N ASN A 464 -21.56 -14.45 -2.44
CA ASN A 464 -22.07 -15.82 -2.39
C ASN A 464 -22.54 -16.20 -0.97
N GLY A 465 -23.85 -16.07 -0.74
CA GLY A 465 -24.51 -16.57 0.48
C GLY A 465 -24.80 -18.07 0.48
N GLY A 466 -24.57 -18.77 -0.63
CA GLY A 466 -24.80 -20.20 -0.78
C GLY A 466 -23.55 -21.04 -0.54
N ASN A 467 -23.51 -22.20 -1.20
CA ASN A 467 -22.40 -23.13 -1.17
C ASN A 467 -21.17 -22.56 -1.90
N ARG A 468 -19.97 -22.73 -1.34
CA ARG A 468 -18.70 -22.27 -1.93
C ARG A 468 -18.00 -23.41 -2.64
N LYS A 469 -17.16 -23.07 -3.62
CA LYS A 469 -16.27 -24.04 -4.24
C LYS A 469 -15.17 -24.44 -3.23
N PRO A 470 -14.71 -25.70 -3.25
CA PRO A 470 -13.53 -26.11 -2.49
C PRO A 470 -12.31 -25.27 -2.88
N LEU A 471 -11.48 -24.89 -1.89
CA LEU A 471 -10.17 -24.32 -2.16
C LEU A 471 -9.20 -25.47 -2.43
N VAL A 472 -8.76 -25.61 -3.68
CA VAL A 472 -7.86 -26.70 -4.08
C VAL A 472 -6.40 -26.30 -3.96
N VAL A 473 -5.62 -27.16 -3.32
CA VAL A 473 -4.16 -27.10 -3.26
C VAL A 473 -3.61 -28.39 -3.87
N ALA A 474 -2.68 -28.27 -4.82
CA ALA A 474 -1.99 -29.38 -5.45
C ALA A 474 -0.49 -29.20 -5.25
N LYS A 475 0.19 -30.25 -4.79
CA LYS A 475 1.65 -30.29 -4.56
C LYS A 475 2.26 -31.57 -5.11
N THR A 476 3.57 -31.54 -5.34
CA THR A 476 4.39 -32.70 -5.71
C THR A 476 5.75 -32.61 -5.01
N ASP A 477 6.37 -33.74 -4.66
CA ASP A 477 7.72 -33.81 -4.10
C ASP A 477 8.79 -33.40 -5.12
N LYS A 478 8.54 -33.66 -6.40
CA LYS A 478 9.37 -33.21 -7.53
C LYS A 478 8.53 -32.96 -8.78
N GLN A 479 8.98 -31.99 -9.58
CA GLN A 479 8.33 -31.59 -10.83
C GLN A 479 9.08 -32.08 -12.07
N ALA A 480 10.28 -32.64 -11.90
CA ALA A 480 11.08 -33.18 -12.97
C ALA A 480 12.00 -34.30 -12.47
N GLY A 481 12.53 -35.09 -13.39
CA GLY A 481 13.50 -36.14 -13.11
C GLY A 481 13.64 -37.11 -14.28
N ALA A 482 14.71 -37.90 -14.27
CA ALA A 482 14.95 -38.94 -15.25
C ALA A 482 13.96 -40.10 -15.09
N LEU A 483 13.79 -40.88 -16.17
CA LEU A 483 12.91 -42.06 -16.16
C LEU A 483 13.59 -43.27 -15.46
N PRO A 484 12.84 -44.11 -14.74
CA PRO A 484 11.45 -43.90 -14.34
C PRO A 484 11.34 -42.82 -13.24
N LEU A 485 10.41 -41.88 -13.40
CA LEU A 485 10.20 -40.78 -12.46
C LEU A 485 8.98 -41.06 -11.58
N THR A 486 9.18 -41.41 -10.30
CA THR A 486 8.09 -41.60 -9.33
C THR A 486 7.86 -40.33 -8.53
N VAL A 487 6.70 -39.68 -8.66
CA VAL A 487 6.32 -38.48 -7.88
C VAL A 487 5.24 -38.78 -6.84
N GLN A 488 5.25 -38.02 -5.75
CA GLN A 488 4.24 -38.01 -4.70
C GLN A 488 3.32 -36.79 -4.88
N LEU A 489 2.13 -37.01 -5.41
CA LEU A 489 1.08 -36.00 -5.54
C LEU A 489 0.35 -35.83 -4.20
N SER A 490 0.16 -34.58 -3.79
CA SER A 490 -0.49 -34.25 -2.52
C SER A 490 -1.56 -33.17 -2.70
N SER A 491 -2.69 -33.35 -2.02
CA SER A 491 -3.77 -32.35 -1.92
C SER A 491 -3.73 -31.58 -0.59
N GLU A 492 -2.69 -31.77 0.21
CA GLU A 492 -2.54 -31.15 1.53
C GLU A 492 -2.67 -29.61 1.48
N GLY A 493 -3.60 -29.08 2.27
CA GLY A 493 -4.00 -27.67 2.27
C GLY A 493 -5.32 -27.40 1.53
N THR A 494 -5.84 -28.39 0.80
CA THR A 494 -7.19 -28.33 0.23
C THR A 494 -8.22 -28.28 1.36
N LYS A 495 -9.21 -27.41 1.24
CA LYS A 495 -10.29 -27.28 2.24
C LYS A 495 -11.61 -26.90 1.59
N ASP A 496 -12.69 -27.40 2.17
CA ASP A 496 -14.02 -26.86 1.95
C ASP A 496 -14.36 -25.88 3.08
N TYR A 497 -14.80 -24.67 2.74
CA TYR A 497 -15.11 -23.67 3.77
C TYR A 497 -16.49 -23.88 4.39
N ASP A 498 -17.37 -24.64 3.74
CA ASP A 498 -18.69 -25.01 4.27
C ASP A 498 -18.63 -26.36 5.04
N ASN A 499 -17.43 -26.93 5.19
CA ASN A 499 -17.12 -28.20 5.84
C ASN A 499 -17.86 -29.39 5.19
N ASP A 500 -18.16 -29.30 3.89
CA ASP A 500 -18.71 -30.41 3.12
C ASP A 500 -17.67 -31.52 2.89
N ALA A 501 -18.14 -32.75 2.71
CA ALA A 501 -17.29 -33.87 2.31
C ALA A 501 -16.74 -33.67 0.89
N LEU A 502 -15.45 -33.97 0.69
CA LEU A 502 -14.74 -33.73 -0.57
C LEU A 502 -14.44 -35.03 -1.33
N LYS A 503 -14.58 -34.97 -2.66
CA LYS A 503 -14.15 -36.00 -3.62
C LYS A 503 -12.98 -35.48 -4.44
N TYR A 504 -11.94 -36.30 -4.62
CA TYR A 504 -10.70 -35.92 -5.30
C TYR A 504 -10.55 -36.70 -6.61
N GLU A 505 -10.03 -36.04 -7.64
CA GLU A 505 -9.69 -36.64 -8.92
C GLU A 505 -8.41 -35.98 -9.48
N TRP A 506 -7.32 -36.74 -9.55
CA TRP A 506 -6.14 -36.38 -10.29
C TRP A 506 -6.24 -36.90 -11.72
N LYS A 507 -6.24 -35.99 -12.69
CA LYS A 507 -6.18 -36.29 -14.12
C LYS A 507 -4.80 -35.96 -14.66
N ILE A 508 -4.01 -36.98 -15.00
CA ILE A 508 -2.66 -36.84 -15.56
C ILE A 508 -2.73 -37.05 -17.06
N SER A 509 -2.45 -36.00 -17.85
CA SER A 509 -2.53 -36.01 -19.31
C SER A 509 -1.17 -35.72 -19.93
N PRO A 510 -0.69 -36.52 -20.91
CA PRO A 510 0.49 -36.14 -21.71
C PRO A 510 0.18 -34.90 -22.56
N GLN A 511 1.11 -33.94 -22.64
CA GLN A 511 0.94 -32.75 -23.51
C GLN A 511 0.89 -33.10 -25.00
N THR A 512 1.52 -34.19 -25.42
CA THR A 512 1.53 -34.68 -26.80
C THR A 512 0.21 -35.36 -27.20
N GLY A 513 -0.78 -35.42 -26.32
CA GLY A 513 -2.02 -36.16 -26.52
C GLY A 513 -1.91 -37.63 -26.10
N GLY A 514 -3.05 -38.25 -25.82
CA GLY A 514 -3.15 -39.64 -25.35
C GLY A 514 -4.23 -39.82 -24.29
N THR A 515 -4.43 -41.06 -23.84
CA THR A 515 -5.40 -41.38 -22.79
C THR A 515 -4.92 -40.83 -21.44
N PRO A 516 -5.72 -39.98 -20.76
CA PRO A 516 -5.38 -39.47 -19.45
C PRO A 516 -5.48 -40.59 -18.39
N ILE A 517 -4.61 -40.52 -17.40
CA ILE A 517 -4.65 -41.39 -16.22
C ILE A 517 -5.52 -40.69 -15.16
N ILE A 518 -6.43 -41.43 -14.54
CA ILE A 518 -7.33 -40.95 -13.49
C ILE A 518 -6.99 -41.65 -12.18
N ILE A 519 -6.82 -40.88 -11.12
CA ILE A 519 -6.49 -41.32 -9.77
C ILE A 519 -7.45 -40.61 -8.81
N THR A 520 -8.10 -41.30 -7.90
CA THR A 520 -9.18 -40.73 -7.05
C THR A 520 -8.77 -40.47 -5.60
N GLU A 521 -7.56 -40.88 -5.24
CA GLU A 521 -6.98 -40.65 -3.92
C GLU A 521 -6.60 -39.17 -3.75
N ALA A 522 -6.81 -38.64 -2.54
CA ALA A 522 -6.42 -37.29 -2.20
C ALA A 522 -4.89 -37.07 -2.33
N ASN A 523 -4.10 -38.08 -1.95
CA ASN A 523 -2.65 -38.12 -2.09
C ASN A 523 -2.29 -39.42 -2.81
N ALA A 524 -1.40 -39.36 -3.80
CA ALA A 524 -1.10 -40.49 -4.67
C ALA A 524 0.37 -40.55 -5.05
N SER A 525 0.87 -41.77 -5.29
CA SER A 525 2.18 -42.00 -5.91
C SER A 525 1.98 -42.36 -7.38
N HIS A 526 2.73 -41.72 -8.29
CA HIS A 526 2.67 -42.04 -9.71
C HIS A 526 4.06 -42.12 -10.35
N THR A 527 4.32 -43.20 -11.10
CA THR A 527 5.57 -43.41 -11.82
C THR A 527 5.41 -43.18 -13.32
N PHE A 528 6.10 -42.17 -13.83
CA PHE A 528 6.22 -41.87 -15.25
C PHE A 528 7.33 -42.71 -15.86
N ASN A 529 6.97 -43.55 -16.83
CA ASN A 529 7.90 -44.43 -17.55
C ASN A 529 8.20 -43.98 -18.99
N LYS A 530 7.49 -42.95 -19.48
CA LYS A 530 7.65 -42.43 -20.84
C LYS A 530 8.10 -40.98 -20.79
N LEU A 531 8.97 -40.62 -21.71
CA LEU A 531 9.46 -39.24 -21.84
C LEU A 531 8.30 -38.31 -22.17
N GLY A 532 8.29 -37.12 -21.57
CA GLY A 532 7.35 -36.08 -21.92
C GLY A 532 6.99 -35.16 -20.77
N THR A 533 6.26 -34.11 -21.14
CA THR A 533 5.63 -33.19 -20.19
C THR A 533 4.20 -33.66 -19.93
N TYR A 534 3.87 -33.82 -18.67
CA TYR A 534 2.56 -34.25 -18.20
C TYR A 534 1.89 -33.14 -17.41
N LYS A 535 0.61 -32.95 -17.68
CA LYS A 535 -0.26 -32.04 -16.95
C LYS A 535 -1.08 -32.86 -15.96
N ALA A 536 -0.78 -32.73 -14.67
CA ALA A 536 -1.55 -33.35 -13.59
C ALA A 536 -2.53 -32.31 -13.02
N VAL A 537 -3.83 -32.53 -13.21
CA VAL A 537 -4.89 -31.65 -12.72
C VAL A 537 -5.59 -32.32 -11.55
N LEU A 538 -5.46 -31.77 -10.35
CA LEU A 538 -6.31 -32.13 -9.22
C LEU A 538 -7.63 -31.38 -9.36
N THR A 539 -8.74 -32.11 -9.43
CA THR A 539 -10.10 -31.58 -9.32
C THR A 539 -10.69 -32.06 -8.02
N VAL A 540 -11.28 -31.15 -7.25
CA VAL A 540 -11.94 -31.46 -5.98
C VAL A 540 -13.39 -31.02 -6.07
N THR A 541 -14.31 -31.91 -5.73
CA THR A 541 -15.76 -31.69 -5.79
C THR A 541 -16.36 -31.86 -4.38
N ASP A 542 -17.17 -30.90 -3.94
CA ASP A 542 -17.90 -31.01 -2.68
C ASP A 542 -19.15 -31.90 -2.78
N ALA A 543 -19.80 -32.12 -1.64
CA ALA A 543 -21.00 -32.94 -1.55
C ALA A 543 -22.22 -32.36 -2.30
N LYS A 544 -22.24 -31.04 -2.56
CA LYS A 544 -23.31 -30.34 -3.28
C LYS A 544 -23.00 -30.18 -4.78
N GLY A 545 -21.88 -30.71 -5.25
CA GLY A 545 -21.48 -30.79 -6.64
C GLY A 545 -20.66 -29.60 -7.17
N LEU A 546 -20.30 -28.61 -6.34
CA LEU A 546 -19.36 -27.57 -6.80
C LEU A 546 -17.94 -28.13 -6.81
N LYS A 547 -17.15 -27.66 -7.76
CA LYS A 547 -15.78 -28.12 -7.96
C LYS A 547 -14.83 -26.99 -8.35
N ASP A 548 -13.57 -27.17 -7.99
CA ASP A 548 -12.44 -26.36 -8.44
C ASP A 548 -11.24 -27.27 -8.74
N SER A 549 -10.23 -26.72 -9.43
CA SER A 549 -9.08 -27.51 -9.88
C SER A 549 -7.75 -26.75 -9.76
N LYS A 550 -6.66 -27.49 -9.49
CA LYS A 550 -5.28 -27.01 -9.61
C LYS A 550 -4.43 -27.89 -10.50
N GLU A 551 -3.47 -27.26 -11.15
CA GLU A 551 -2.59 -27.88 -12.13
C GLU A 551 -1.14 -27.94 -11.63
N LEU A 552 -0.48 -29.06 -11.92
CA LEU A 552 0.95 -29.26 -11.81
C LEU A 552 1.49 -29.71 -13.18
N ILE A 553 2.67 -29.21 -13.53
CA ILE A 553 3.42 -29.68 -14.70
C ILE A 553 4.55 -30.58 -14.21
N ILE A 554 4.58 -31.82 -14.71
CA ILE A 554 5.62 -32.80 -14.42
C ILE A 554 6.40 -33.09 -15.70
N LYS A 555 7.74 -32.97 -15.66
CA LYS A 555 8.63 -33.24 -16.80
C LYS A 555 9.39 -34.54 -16.56
N ALA A 556 8.97 -35.62 -17.21
CA ALA A 556 9.62 -36.91 -17.05
C ALA A 556 10.63 -37.14 -18.19
N GLY A 557 11.90 -37.33 -17.85
CA GLY A 557 12.99 -37.64 -18.79
C GLY A 557 14.17 -36.66 -18.82
N ASN A 558 14.22 -35.67 -17.92
CA ASN A 558 15.38 -34.81 -17.71
C ASN A 558 15.59 -34.61 -16.20
N GLU A 559 16.72 -35.06 -15.66
CA GLU A 559 17.06 -34.86 -14.25
C GLU A 559 17.50 -33.40 -14.00
N PRO A 560 17.02 -32.71 -12.95
CA PRO A 560 17.60 -31.42 -12.59
C PRO A 560 19.10 -31.56 -12.23
N PRO A 561 19.96 -30.64 -12.68
CA PRO A 561 21.37 -30.71 -12.35
C PRO A 561 21.62 -30.54 -10.85
N GLN A 562 22.67 -31.17 -10.35
CA GLN A 562 23.16 -30.98 -8.98
C GLN A 562 24.37 -30.05 -8.99
N VAL A 563 24.32 -28.99 -8.19
CA VAL A 563 25.41 -28.04 -8.00
C VAL A 563 25.84 -28.11 -6.54
N SER A 564 27.11 -28.46 -6.30
CA SER A 564 27.79 -28.31 -5.01
C SER A 564 28.77 -27.15 -5.09
N LEU A 565 28.72 -26.23 -4.14
CA LEU A 565 29.70 -25.18 -3.90
C LEU A 565 30.27 -25.37 -2.50
N GLU A 566 31.59 -25.51 -2.40
CA GLU A 566 32.31 -25.78 -1.15
C GLU A 566 33.49 -24.80 -1.00
N LEU A 567 33.76 -24.36 0.24
CA LEU A 567 35.00 -23.64 0.56
C LEU A 567 36.08 -24.65 0.94
N THR A 568 37.17 -24.66 0.18
CA THR A 568 38.28 -25.61 0.35
C THR A 568 39.36 -25.10 1.30
N GLU A 569 39.56 -23.79 1.37
CA GLU A 569 40.50 -23.14 2.29
C GLU A 569 39.95 -21.78 2.74
N GLY A 570 40.41 -21.32 3.91
CA GLY A 570 39.91 -20.12 4.55
C GLY A 570 38.81 -20.41 5.56
N ASN A 571 38.26 -19.35 6.14
CA ASN A 571 37.24 -19.45 7.18
C ASN A 571 35.85 -19.63 6.55
N LYS A 572 35.07 -20.57 7.08
CA LYS A 572 33.74 -20.92 6.55
C LYS A 572 32.59 -20.14 7.18
N THR A 573 32.89 -19.33 8.21
CA THR A 573 31.90 -18.48 8.90
C THR A 573 32.07 -17.02 8.51
N PHE A 574 33.30 -16.54 8.44
CA PHE A 574 33.63 -15.14 8.26
C PHE A 574 34.39 -14.89 6.96
N PHE A 575 34.17 -13.74 6.34
CA PHE A 575 35.13 -13.21 5.38
C PHE A 575 36.05 -12.24 6.11
N PHE A 576 37.36 -12.38 5.91
CA PHE A 576 38.33 -11.41 6.41
C PHE A 576 38.66 -10.42 5.29
N PRO A 577 38.55 -9.10 5.51
CA PRO A 577 38.83 -8.11 4.48
C PRO A 577 40.19 -8.31 3.83
N ASN A 578 40.22 -8.31 2.49
CA ASN A 578 41.42 -8.50 1.67
C ASN A 578 42.15 -9.84 1.90
N LYS A 579 41.48 -10.85 2.47
CA LYS A 579 41.96 -12.23 2.52
C LYS A 579 41.29 -13.06 1.45
N ASP A 580 42.02 -14.06 0.98
CA ASP A 580 41.53 -15.00 -0.01
C ASP A 580 40.71 -16.11 0.65
N VAL A 581 39.64 -16.50 -0.03
CA VAL A 581 38.86 -17.69 0.26
C VAL A 581 38.91 -18.59 -0.98
N SER A 582 39.38 -19.83 -0.78
CA SER A 582 39.48 -20.82 -1.85
C SER A 582 38.17 -21.61 -1.92
N TYR A 583 37.63 -21.80 -3.13
CA TYR A 583 36.37 -22.52 -3.34
C TYR A 583 36.49 -23.52 -4.50
N GLU A 584 35.62 -24.52 -4.45
CA GLU A 584 35.46 -25.51 -5.51
C GLU A 584 33.97 -25.75 -5.77
N VAL A 585 33.60 -25.73 -7.06
CA VAL A 585 32.26 -26.04 -7.54
C VAL A 585 32.29 -27.40 -8.22
N LYS A 586 31.40 -28.29 -7.79
CA LYS A 586 31.12 -29.56 -8.47
C LYS A 586 29.74 -29.45 -9.08
N VAL A 587 29.63 -29.81 -10.35
CA VAL A 587 28.34 -29.91 -11.04
C VAL A 587 28.26 -31.31 -11.60
N SER A 588 27.14 -31.98 -11.32
CA SER A 588 26.81 -33.26 -11.92
C SER A 588 25.37 -33.24 -12.40
N ASP A 589 25.17 -33.74 -13.60
CA ASP A 589 23.88 -33.88 -14.25
C ASP A 589 23.83 -35.26 -14.89
N LYS A 590 22.69 -35.94 -14.81
CA LYS A 590 22.61 -37.34 -15.23
C LYS A 590 22.76 -37.48 -16.75
N GLU A 591 22.35 -36.48 -17.51
CA GLU A 591 22.35 -36.45 -18.97
C GLU A 591 23.59 -35.75 -19.54
N ASP A 592 23.98 -34.60 -18.97
CA ASP A 592 25.11 -33.80 -19.42
C ASP A 592 26.47 -34.33 -18.94
N GLY A 593 26.49 -35.18 -17.90
CA GLY A 593 27.71 -35.64 -17.24
C GLY A 593 28.12 -34.70 -16.10
N SER A 594 29.41 -34.46 -15.90
CA SER A 594 29.88 -33.66 -14.77
C SER A 594 31.00 -32.70 -15.14
N LEU A 595 31.30 -31.76 -14.25
CA LEU A 595 32.54 -30.99 -14.33
C LEU A 595 33.77 -31.92 -14.23
N ALA A 596 33.68 -32.99 -13.44
CA ALA A 596 34.79 -33.91 -13.18
C ALA A 596 35.16 -34.76 -14.41
N ASP A 597 34.17 -35.23 -15.16
CA ASP A 597 34.37 -35.98 -16.41
C ASP A 597 34.53 -35.07 -17.65
N LYS A 598 34.51 -33.75 -17.46
CA LYS A 598 34.65 -32.70 -18.49
C LYS A 598 33.54 -32.67 -19.54
N ARG A 599 32.44 -33.39 -19.36
CA ARG A 599 31.28 -33.30 -20.27
C ARG A 599 30.42 -32.06 -20.03
N ILE A 600 30.48 -31.51 -18.82
CA ILE A 600 30.05 -30.14 -18.52
C ILE A 600 31.27 -29.21 -18.65
N PRO A 601 31.30 -28.28 -19.63
CA PRO A 601 32.39 -27.32 -19.74
C PRO A 601 32.36 -26.31 -18.58
N ALA A 602 33.53 -25.98 -18.03
CA ALA A 602 33.70 -24.97 -16.99
C ALA A 602 33.02 -23.62 -17.33
N SER A 603 33.06 -23.22 -18.61
CA SER A 603 32.44 -21.97 -19.10
C SER A 603 30.90 -21.94 -19.04
N LYS A 604 30.26 -23.08 -18.79
CA LYS A 604 28.80 -23.18 -18.63
C LYS A 604 28.34 -23.07 -17.18
N VAL A 605 29.26 -23.12 -16.22
CA VAL A 605 28.97 -22.94 -14.79
C VAL A 605 29.18 -21.47 -14.45
N LYS A 606 28.13 -20.79 -14.00
CA LYS A 606 28.18 -19.38 -13.64
C LYS A 606 28.51 -19.25 -12.17
N ILE A 607 29.60 -18.56 -11.88
CA ILE A 607 30.09 -18.39 -10.51
C ILE A 607 30.35 -16.91 -10.29
N THR A 608 29.80 -16.38 -9.21
CA THR A 608 29.96 -14.97 -8.82
C THR A 608 30.29 -14.87 -7.35
N ALA A 609 31.14 -13.91 -7.00
CA ALA A 609 31.41 -13.54 -5.62
C ALA A 609 31.13 -12.05 -5.43
N THR A 610 30.27 -11.72 -4.48
CA THR A 610 29.77 -10.35 -4.27
C THR A 610 29.71 -10.01 -2.80
N TYR A 611 30.20 -8.82 -2.45
CA TYR A 611 29.96 -8.21 -1.16
C TYR A 611 28.57 -7.56 -1.12
N GLN A 612 27.88 -7.65 0.01
CA GLN A 612 26.57 -7.04 0.24
C GLN A 612 26.50 -6.54 1.69
N ASP A 613 25.97 -5.34 1.94
CA ASP A 613 25.78 -4.84 3.31
C ASP A 613 24.67 -5.64 4.06
N ALA A 614 24.82 -5.88 5.37
CA ALA A 614 23.97 -6.82 6.13
C ALA A 614 22.54 -6.34 6.39
N GLU A 615 22.23 -5.06 6.20
CA GLU A 615 20.84 -4.57 6.27
C GLU A 615 19.98 -5.14 5.11
N ASP A 616 20.61 -5.76 4.09
CA ASP A 616 19.99 -6.36 2.91
C ASP A 616 19.93 -7.91 2.92
N ALA A 617 20.18 -8.60 4.03
CA ALA A 617 20.22 -10.08 4.05
C ALA A 617 18.84 -10.73 4.30
N PRO A 618 18.10 -11.20 3.26
CA PRO A 618 16.87 -11.97 3.49
C PRO A 618 17.18 -13.37 4.07
N GLN A 619 16.33 -13.83 4.98
CA GLN A 619 16.18 -15.26 5.27
C GLN A 619 15.65 -15.96 4.01
N ALA A 620 16.29 -17.06 3.63
CA ALA A 620 16.06 -17.73 2.36
C ALA A 620 14.60 -18.24 2.21
N GLN A 621 13.90 -17.72 1.21
CA GLN A 621 12.83 -18.44 0.49
C GLN A 621 12.84 -17.99 -0.98
N GLY A 622 12.69 -18.97 -1.87
CA GLY A 622 13.09 -18.89 -3.26
C GLY A 622 12.18 -18.12 -4.23
N HIS A 623 12.78 -17.97 -5.41
CA HIS A 623 12.24 -17.56 -6.71
C HIS A 623 11.93 -16.08 -6.95
N GLN A 624 12.71 -15.54 -7.90
CA GLN A 624 12.57 -14.29 -8.65
C GLN A 624 12.74 -13.00 -7.85
N ALA A 625 13.99 -12.52 -7.75
CA ALA A 625 14.25 -11.13 -7.41
C ALA A 625 15.37 -10.53 -8.26
N ALA A 626 15.13 -9.30 -8.70
CA ALA A 626 16.15 -8.36 -9.18
C ALA A 626 17.22 -8.12 -8.08
N PRO A 627 18.40 -7.52 -8.37
CA PRO A 627 19.51 -7.44 -7.40
C PRO A 627 19.10 -6.85 -6.05
N VAL A 628 19.53 -7.53 -4.99
CA VAL A 628 18.96 -7.54 -3.62
C VAL A 628 19.24 -6.27 -2.80
N THR A 629 20.16 -5.41 -3.24
CA THR A 629 20.76 -4.27 -2.51
C THR A 629 19.81 -3.12 -2.13
N PHE A 630 18.53 -3.19 -2.52
CA PHE A 630 17.56 -2.12 -2.25
C PHE A 630 16.15 -2.65 -1.96
N THR A 631 16.06 -3.92 -1.57
CA THR A 631 14.78 -4.62 -1.45
C THR A 631 13.93 -4.06 -0.30
N ALA A 632 14.55 -3.62 0.80
CA ALA A 632 13.84 -2.98 1.91
C ALA A 632 13.19 -1.65 1.47
N GLY A 633 13.98 -0.74 0.89
CA GLY A 633 13.48 0.52 0.35
C GLY A 633 12.41 0.33 -0.73
N LYS A 634 12.60 -0.64 -1.64
CA LYS A 634 11.60 -1.01 -2.64
C LYS A 634 10.33 -1.55 -2.01
N ASN A 635 10.42 -2.45 -1.03
CA ASN A 635 9.25 -3.02 -0.34
C ASN A 635 8.49 -1.97 0.45
N LEU A 636 9.19 -1.01 1.04
CA LEU A 636 8.59 0.13 1.71
C LEU A 636 7.84 1.02 0.71
N ILE A 637 8.46 1.38 -0.42
CA ILE A 637 7.77 2.11 -1.51
C ILE A 637 6.59 1.28 -2.04
N ASP A 638 6.74 -0.04 -2.10
CA ASP A 638 5.72 -0.92 -2.65
C ASP A 638 4.47 -1.03 -1.78
N LYS A 639 4.65 -0.82 -0.47
CA LYS A 639 3.59 -0.83 0.55
C LYS A 639 3.08 0.58 0.88
N SER A 640 3.71 1.61 0.34
CA SER A 640 3.23 2.99 0.46
C SER A 640 2.43 3.39 -0.78
N ASP A 641 1.78 4.53 -0.64
CA ASP A 641 1.07 5.27 -1.67
C ASP A 641 2.00 6.05 -2.62
N CYS A 642 3.33 5.95 -2.49
CA CYS A 642 4.27 6.68 -3.35
C CYS A 642 4.06 6.38 -4.85
N LYS A 643 3.59 5.17 -5.18
CA LYS A 643 3.32 4.73 -6.56
C LYS A 643 2.12 5.41 -7.21
N ALA A 644 1.28 6.07 -6.42
CA ALA A 644 0.24 6.96 -6.92
C ALA A 644 0.80 8.10 -7.78
N CYS A 645 1.96 8.63 -7.41
CA CYS A 645 2.52 9.86 -7.98
C CYS A 645 3.89 9.66 -8.65
N HIS A 646 4.60 8.59 -8.31
CA HIS A 646 5.95 8.30 -8.81
C HIS A 646 6.02 6.92 -9.46
N PHE A 647 6.48 6.89 -10.72
CA PHE A 647 6.83 5.64 -11.39
C PHE A 647 8.35 5.43 -11.43
N PRO A 648 8.83 4.19 -11.65
CA PRO A 648 10.25 3.92 -11.81
C PRO A 648 10.91 4.79 -12.90
N ASP A 649 10.32 4.85 -14.10
CA ASP A 649 10.98 5.35 -15.31
C ASP A 649 10.17 6.38 -16.13
N LYS A 650 8.93 6.67 -15.73
CA LYS A 650 8.06 7.66 -16.39
C LYS A 650 7.56 8.72 -15.42
N LYS A 651 7.28 9.92 -15.93
CA LYS A 651 6.69 11.01 -15.16
C LYS A 651 5.19 10.79 -14.98
N SER A 652 4.64 11.20 -13.83
CA SER A 652 3.19 11.35 -13.58
C SER A 652 2.95 12.74 -12.98
N VAL A 653 2.25 12.84 -11.85
CA VAL A 653 2.19 14.06 -11.02
C VAL A 653 3.59 14.43 -10.53
N GLY A 654 4.31 13.44 -9.98
CA GLY A 654 5.69 13.57 -9.56
C GLY A 654 6.69 13.16 -10.65
N PRO A 655 7.99 13.50 -10.47
CA PRO A 655 9.07 12.96 -11.31
C PRO A 655 9.19 11.44 -11.18
N SER A 656 9.79 10.78 -12.18
CA SER A 656 10.12 9.35 -12.04
C SER A 656 11.20 9.15 -10.96
N PHE A 657 11.25 7.97 -10.34
CA PHE A 657 12.31 7.64 -9.39
C PHE A 657 13.70 7.73 -10.04
N ILE A 658 13.83 7.34 -11.32
CA ILE A 658 15.09 7.50 -12.05
C ILE A 658 15.44 8.99 -12.27
N ASP A 659 14.47 9.89 -12.52
CA ASP A 659 14.75 11.32 -12.64
C ASP A 659 15.24 11.91 -11.31
N VAL A 660 14.63 11.50 -10.19
CA VAL A 660 15.11 11.83 -8.84
C VAL A 660 16.54 11.33 -8.65
N ALA A 661 16.81 10.06 -8.99
CA ALA A 661 18.15 9.48 -8.91
C ALA A 661 19.17 10.29 -9.70
N ARG A 662 18.85 10.65 -10.95
CA ARG A 662 19.75 11.44 -11.82
C ARG A 662 19.99 12.85 -11.29
N LYS A 663 18.95 13.56 -10.82
CA LYS A 663 19.09 14.94 -10.31
C LYS A 663 19.95 15.01 -9.04
N TYR A 664 19.82 14.02 -8.16
CA TYR A 664 20.48 14.02 -6.86
C TYR A 664 21.76 13.19 -6.80
N LYS A 665 22.18 12.55 -7.91
CA LYS A 665 23.34 11.66 -8.00
C LYS A 665 24.64 12.22 -7.40
N ALA A 666 24.90 13.51 -7.60
CA ALA A 666 26.13 14.16 -7.15
C ALA A 666 26.01 14.86 -5.79
N ASN A 667 24.86 14.74 -5.10
CA ASN A 667 24.61 15.42 -3.84
C ASN A 667 24.89 14.49 -2.65
N SER A 668 25.95 14.76 -1.89
CA SER A 668 26.34 13.97 -0.71
C SER A 668 25.30 13.97 0.42
N ASN A 669 24.38 14.95 0.44
CA ASN A 669 23.29 15.07 1.41
C ASN A 669 21.94 14.60 0.84
N ALA A 670 21.92 13.95 -0.34
CA ALA A 670 20.68 13.54 -1.01
C ALA A 670 19.78 12.68 -0.13
N VAL A 671 20.35 11.71 0.61
CA VAL A 671 19.57 10.81 1.47
C VAL A 671 18.83 11.59 2.55
N ALA A 672 19.51 12.44 3.30
CA ALA A 672 18.88 13.23 4.37
C ALA A 672 17.83 14.20 3.83
N LEU A 673 18.14 14.92 2.74
CA LEU A 673 17.24 15.91 2.15
C LEU A 673 15.96 15.28 1.59
N LEU A 674 16.09 14.19 0.85
CA LEU A 674 14.93 13.51 0.27
C LEU A 674 14.14 12.75 1.33
N SER A 675 14.77 12.21 2.37
CA SER A 675 14.06 11.57 3.49
C SER A 675 13.21 12.58 4.26
N ASP A 676 13.77 13.76 4.55
CA ASP A 676 13.02 14.86 5.16
C ASP A 676 11.86 15.31 4.27
N LYS A 677 12.08 15.34 2.96
CA LYS A 677 11.03 15.65 1.97
C LYS A 677 9.90 14.61 2.00
N ILE A 678 10.20 13.31 2.03
CA ILE A 678 9.19 12.24 2.12
C ILE A 678 8.32 12.42 3.38
N ILE A 679 8.97 12.67 4.52
CA ILE A 679 8.30 12.77 5.82
C ILE A 679 7.42 14.02 5.92
N LYS A 680 7.95 15.18 5.51
CA LYS A 680 7.27 16.46 5.67
C LYS A 680 6.42 16.87 4.47
N GLY A 681 6.58 16.22 3.33
CA GLY A 681 6.01 16.64 2.07
C GLY A 681 6.61 17.95 1.53
N GLY A 682 5.89 18.58 0.60
CA GLY A 682 6.13 19.94 0.13
C GLY A 682 6.30 20.09 -1.38
N ALA A 683 6.45 21.32 -1.86
CA ALA A 683 6.42 21.68 -3.29
C ALA A 683 7.74 22.32 -3.79
N GLY A 684 7.79 22.70 -5.08
CA GLY A 684 8.73 23.69 -5.65
C GLY A 684 10.01 23.14 -6.32
N VAL A 685 10.37 21.88 -6.09
CA VAL A 685 11.64 21.31 -6.62
C VAL A 685 11.52 20.80 -8.06
N TRP A 686 10.34 20.30 -8.42
CA TRP A 686 10.04 19.64 -9.70
C TRP A 686 8.84 20.28 -10.42
N GLY A 687 8.56 21.54 -10.07
CA GLY A 687 7.35 22.26 -10.44
C GLY A 687 6.46 22.51 -9.22
N ASP A 688 5.23 22.91 -9.50
CA ASP A 688 4.32 23.49 -8.50
C ASP A 688 3.45 22.46 -7.77
N VAL A 689 3.50 21.19 -8.15
CA VAL A 689 2.73 20.15 -7.45
C VAL A 689 3.37 19.82 -6.12
N ALA A 690 2.58 19.93 -5.03
CA ALA A 690 3.01 19.55 -3.70
C ALA A 690 3.00 18.03 -3.53
N MET A 691 4.01 17.49 -2.86
CA MET A 691 4.03 16.11 -2.41
C MET A 691 3.41 16.04 -1.01
N SER A 692 2.45 15.12 -0.81
CA SER A 692 1.85 14.88 0.51
C SER A 692 2.90 14.45 1.54
N ALA A 693 2.63 14.75 2.81
CA ALA A 693 3.49 14.36 3.92
C ALA A 693 3.26 12.90 4.34
N HIS A 694 4.34 12.20 4.73
CA HIS A 694 4.28 10.84 5.28
C HIS A 694 4.88 10.81 6.70
N PRO A 695 4.24 11.46 7.68
CA PRO A 695 4.80 11.67 9.02
C PRO A 695 5.03 10.37 9.82
N ASN A 696 4.42 9.26 9.38
CA ASN A 696 4.54 7.95 10.01
C ASN A 696 5.74 7.15 9.51
N ILE A 697 6.37 7.55 8.40
CA ILE A 697 7.58 6.91 7.92
C ILE A 697 8.75 7.46 8.74
N GLY A 698 9.45 6.61 9.47
CA GLY A 698 10.61 7.03 10.24
C GLY A 698 11.76 7.50 9.34
N LEU A 699 12.63 8.38 9.85
CA LEU A 699 13.83 8.81 9.12
C LEU A 699 14.70 7.64 8.60
N PRO A 700 14.88 6.53 9.35
CA PRO A 700 15.58 5.35 8.82
C PRO A 700 14.88 4.69 7.63
N GLU A 701 13.56 4.52 7.70
CA GLU A 701 12.74 3.89 6.64
C GLU A 701 12.72 4.77 5.37
N ALA A 702 12.54 6.08 5.54
CA ALA A 702 12.63 7.04 4.44
C ALA A 702 14.04 7.04 3.81
N GLY A 703 15.09 6.89 4.63
CA GLY A 703 16.47 6.73 4.17
C GLY A 703 16.65 5.52 3.25
N GLN A 704 16.09 4.36 3.64
CA GLN A 704 16.12 3.14 2.82
C GLN A 704 15.36 3.31 1.50
N MET A 705 14.18 3.95 1.51
CA MET A 705 13.43 4.29 0.30
C MET A 705 14.27 5.17 -0.65
N VAL A 706 14.92 6.21 -0.14
CA VAL A 706 15.74 7.12 -0.95
C VAL A 706 16.96 6.43 -1.51
N GLN A 707 17.65 5.60 -0.73
CA GLN A 707 18.78 4.82 -1.22
C GLN A 707 18.39 3.92 -2.39
N TYR A 708 17.22 3.26 -2.31
CA TYR A 708 16.67 2.53 -3.45
C TYR A 708 16.46 3.43 -4.66
N ILE A 709 15.80 4.58 -4.48
CA ILE A 709 15.56 5.53 -5.57
C ILE A 709 16.87 5.93 -6.24
N LEU A 710 17.88 6.37 -5.47
CA LEU A 710 19.17 6.81 -5.99
C LEU A 710 19.91 5.71 -6.76
N SER A 711 19.72 4.45 -6.39
CA SER A 711 20.31 3.31 -7.10
C SER A 711 19.81 3.10 -8.53
N LEU A 712 18.59 3.56 -8.82
CA LEU A 712 17.98 3.38 -10.14
C LEU A 712 18.68 4.19 -11.23
N GLY A 713 19.57 5.12 -10.85
CA GLY A 713 20.36 5.95 -11.74
C GLY A 713 21.64 5.30 -12.31
N ASP A 714 22.01 4.09 -11.89
CA ASP A 714 23.24 3.41 -12.33
C ASP A 714 22.98 2.33 -13.39
N LYS A 715 23.71 2.38 -14.51
CA LYS A 715 23.68 1.32 -15.54
C LYS A 715 24.33 0.04 -14.96
N LYS A 716 23.57 -1.06 -14.92
CA LYS A 716 24.07 -2.37 -14.47
C LYS A 716 25.19 -2.89 -15.41
N VAL A 717 26.39 -3.09 -14.87
CA VAL A 717 27.49 -3.84 -15.50
C VAL A 717 27.31 -5.33 -15.18
N PRO A 718 27.39 -6.26 -16.14
CA PRO A 718 27.35 -7.69 -15.85
C PRO A 718 28.56 -8.11 -14.99
N PRO A 719 28.39 -8.95 -13.96
CA PRO A 719 29.50 -9.40 -13.13
C PRO A 719 30.46 -10.31 -13.91
N THR A 720 31.76 -10.22 -13.62
CA THR A 720 32.79 -11.12 -14.11
C THR A 720 32.57 -12.54 -13.56
N LEU A 721 32.46 -13.54 -14.44
CA LEU A 721 32.31 -14.94 -14.05
C LEU A 721 33.64 -15.52 -13.56
N LEU A 722 33.61 -16.23 -12.44
CA LEU A 722 34.75 -16.90 -11.85
C LEU A 722 34.90 -18.35 -12.37
N PRO A 723 36.12 -18.95 -12.33
CA PRO A 723 36.32 -20.36 -12.72
C PRO A 723 35.72 -21.36 -11.71
N PRO A 724 35.44 -22.63 -12.08
CA PRO A 724 34.92 -23.65 -11.15
C PRO A 724 35.76 -23.97 -9.92
N LYS A 725 37.05 -23.61 -9.95
CA LYS A 725 37.95 -23.70 -8.82
C LYS A 725 38.85 -22.48 -8.83
N GLY A 726 39.00 -21.83 -7.69
CA GLY A 726 39.88 -20.68 -7.59
C GLY A 726 39.82 -20.01 -6.22
N ASN A 727 40.47 -18.86 -6.16
CA ASN A 727 40.55 -18.04 -4.96
C ASN A 727 39.81 -16.73 -5.21
N VAL A 728 39.02 -16.29 -4.24
CA VAL A 728 38.41 -14.97 -4.25
C VAL A 728 38.95 -14.15 -3.09
N THR A 729 39.53 -12.99 -3.40
CA THR A 729 39.85 -12.00 -2.39
C THR A 729 38.56 -11.29 -1.95
N ALA A 730 38.19 -11.43 -0.68
CA ALA A 730 37.03 -10.77 -0.10
C ALA A 730 37.27 -9.25 0.04
N LYS A 731 37.08 -8.53 -1.06
CA LYS A 731 37.18 -7.07 -1.12
C LYS A 731 35.85 -6.42 -0.74
N ILE A 732 35.94 -5.42 0.12
CA ILE A 732 34.82 -4.52 0.41
C ILE A 732 34.90 -3.37 -0.61
N PRO A 733 33.82 -3.12 -1.39
CA PRO A 733 33.76 -2.01 -2.33
C PRO A 733 33.96 -0.65 -1.64
N GLU A 734 34.37 0.35 -2.41
CA GLU A 734 34.48 1.72 -1.92
C GLU A 734 33.12 2.23 -1.41
N GLY A 735 33.07 2.65 -0.14
CA GLY A 735 31.83 3.04 0.55
C GLY A 735 31.12 1.92 1.33
N GLY A 736 31.54 0.65 1.20
CA GLY A 736 31.00 -0.46 2.00
C GLY A 736 31.49 -0.46 3.45
N ASP A 737 30.63 -0.83 4.40
CA ASP A 737 30.98 -0.83 5.82
C ASP A 737 31.76 -2.10 6.21
N PRO A 738 33.05 -1.99 6.58
CA PRO A 738 33.87 -3.14 6.93
C PRO A 738 33.38 -3.93 8.14
N ASN A 739 32.41 -3.41 8.90
CA ASN A 739 31.86 -4.02 10.11
C ASN A 739 30.43 -4.54 9.95
N LYS A 740 29.80 -4.36 8.78
CA LYS A 740 28.40 -4.72 8.57
C LYS A 740 28.13 -5.55 7.31
N GLY A 741 29.10 -5.93 6.49
CA GLY A 741 28.83 -6.72 5.29
C GLY A 741 28.65 -8.24 5.46
N VAL A 742 28.17 -8.88 4.40
CA VAL A 742 28.31 -10.31 4.11
C VAL A 742 28.95 -10.50 2.74
N TYR A 743 29.67 -11.60 2.56
CA TYR A 743 30.27 -11.98 1.29
C TYR A 743 29.58 -13.22 0.73
N LYS A 744 28.99 -13.12 -0.46
CA LYS A 744 28.16 -14.14 -1.09
C LYS A 744 28.89 -14.79 -2.25
N LEU A 745 29.06 -16.11 -2.22
CA LEU A 745 29.50 -16.91 -3.37
C LEU A 745 28.31 -17.70 -3.91
N LEU A 746 27.94 -17.46 -5.17
CA LEU A 746 26.84 -18.15 -5.86
C LEU A 746 27.42 -18.96 -7.02
N ALA A 747 27.07 -20.24 -7.10
CA ALA A 747 27.32 -21.09 -8.25
C ALA A 747 25.99 -21.52 -8.86
N SER A 748 25.88 -21.51 -10.20
CA SER A 748 24.71 -22.02 -10.90
C SER A 748 25.08 -22.71 -12.21
N TYR A 749 24.28 -23.71 -12.60
CA TYR A 749 24.40 -24.40 -13.87
C TYR A 749 23.04 -24.59 -14.51
N THR A 750 22.99 -24.46 -15.84
CA THR A 750 21.80 -24.78 -16.64
C THR A 750 22.16 -25.91 -17.59
N ASP A 751 21.43 -27.02 -17.51
CA ASP A 751 21.63 -28.19 -18.36
C ASP A 751 21.33 -27.87 -19.84
N LYS A 752 21.64 -28.81 -20.74
CA LYS A 752 21.34 -28.69 -22.18
C LYS A 752 19.92 -29.13 -22.54
N GLY A 753 19.11 -29.50 -21.55
CA GLY A 753 17.89 -30.27 -21.74
C GLY A 753 18.19 -31.70 -22.22
N ALA A 754 17.19 -32.56 -22.17
CA ALA A 754 17.33 -33.96 -22.61
C ALA A 754 16.15 -34.39 -23.48
N ASN A 755 16.45 -35.10 -24.58
CA ASN A 755 15.46 -35.79 -25.42
C ASN A 755 14.25 -34.92 -25.85
N GLY A 756 14.49 -33.64 -26.18
CA GLY A 756 13.45 -32.68 -26.60
C GLY A 756 12.74 -31.94 -25.46
N LEU A 757 13.12 -32.17 -24.20
CA LEU A 757 12.65 -31.40 -23.04
C LEU A 757 13.47 -30.13 -22.83
N PRO A 758 12.87 -29.03 -22.32
CA PRO A 758 13.55 -27.77 -22.08
C PRO A 758 14.60 -27.88 -20.96
N THR A 759 15.54 -26.93 -20.96
CA THR A 759 16.64 -26.88 -20.00
C THR A 759 16.18 -26.64 -18.55
N GLN A 760 16.94 -27.10 -17.57
CA GLN A 760 16.74 -26.86 -16.14
C GLN A 760 17.96 -26.22 -15.49
N THR A 761 17.74 -25.41 -14.45
CA THR A 761 18.79 -24.65 -13.75
C THR A 761 18.82 -25.02 -12.26
N ALA A 762 20.01 -25.21 -11.71
CA ALA A 762 20.25 -25.37 -10.27
C ALA A 762 21.31 -24.38 -9.77
N GLU A 763 21.24 -24.01 -8.49
CA GLU A 763 22.13 -23.03 -7.86
C GLU A 763 22.44 -23.36 -6.39
N GLN A 764 23.61 -22.93 -5.91
CA GLN A 764 24.00 -22.98 -4.50
C GLN A 764 24.71 -21.69 -4.07
N LEU A 765 24.37 -21.20 -2.87
CA LEU A 765 24.88 -19.97 -2.28
C LEU A 765 25.62 -20.25 -0.95
N ILE A 766 26.84 -19.75 -0.81
CA ILE A 766 27.55 -19.63 0.47
C ILE A 766 27.55 -18.17 0.91
N VAL A 767 27.24 -17.92 2.19
CA VAL A 767 27.27 -16.59 2.80
C VAL A 767 28.29 -16.58 3.93
N LEU A 768 29.33 -15.77 3.78
CA LEU A 768 30.32 -15.49 4.80
C LEU A 768 29.92 -14.20 5.54
N LYS A 769 29.88 -14.24 6.87
CA LYS A 769 29.47 -13.14 7.73
C LYS A 769 30.64 -12.17 7.99
N ASN A 770 30.32 -10.99 8.49
CA ASN A 770 31.31 -10.10 9.07
C ASN A 770 32.02 -10.78 10.28
N PRO A 771 33.33 -10.61 10.47
CA PRO A 771 34.05 -11.16 11.61
C PRO A 771 33.69 -10.51 12.94
N THR A 772 32.82 -9.50 12.97
CA THR A 772 32.30 -8.88 14.20
C THR A 772 30.89 -9.38 14.50
N LEU A 773 30.70 -9.98 15.66
CA LEU A 773 29.40 -10.43 16.15
C LEU A 773 28.95 -9.55 17.33
N LEU A 774 27.67 -9.16 17.33
CA LEU A 774 27.04 -8.53 18.49
C LEU A 774 26.67 -9.59 19.52
N LEU A 775 27.17 -9.46 20.74
CA LEU A 775 26.91 -10.44 21.80
C LEU A 775 25.45 -10.38 22.30
N GLY A 776 24.74 -9.27 22.10
CA GLY A 776 23.29 -9.21 22.31
C GLY A 776 22.48 -10.19 21.45
N ASN A 777 23.04 -10.62 20.32
CA ASN A 777 22.45 -11.62 19.42
C ASN A 777 22.91 -13.05 19.74
N ALA A 778 23.58 -13.28 20.87
CA ALA A 778 23.95 -14.62 21.32
C ALA A 778 22.71 -15.52 21.41
N GLU A 779 22.85 -16.73 20.86
CA GLU A 779 21.80 -17.73 20.73
C GLU A 779 21.38 -18.29 22.10
N GLU A 780 22.31 -18.30 23.05
CA GLU A 780 22.11 -18.79 24.41
C GLU A 780 22.74 -17.84 25.43
N THR A 781 22.07 -17.64 26.56
CA THR A 781 22.57 -16.83 27.70
C THR A 781 22.17 -17.48 29.01
N SER A 782 23.06 -17.50 30.00
CA SER A 782 22.75 -18.01 31.34
C SER A 782 21.86 -17.06 32.16
N LYS A 783 21.47 -17.49 33.37
CA LYS A 783 20.81 -16.63 34.37
C LYS A 783 21.63 -15.37 34.67
N ASN A 784 20.96 -14.32 35.15
CA ASN A 784 21.56 -13.02 35.50
C ASN A 784 22.21 -12.26 34.33
N ILE A 785 21.68 -12.45 33.11
CA ILE A 785 21.98 -11.61 31.94
C ILE A 785 20.67 -10.96 31.49
N MET A 786 20.67 -9.64 31.34
CA MET A 786 19.53 -8.91 30.78
C MET A 786 19.81 -8.57 29.32
N LYS A 787 18.89 -8.91 28.42
CA LYS A 787 18.91 -8.43 27.03
C LYS A 787 18.20 -7.08 26.97
N PHE A 788 18.88 -6.07 26.45
CA PHE A 788 18.34 -4.72 26.29
C PHE A 788 18.45 -4.27 24.84
N LYS A 789 17.39 -3.69 24.29
CA LYS A 789 17.36 -3.19 22.92
C LYS A 789 17.58 -1.68 22.92
N MET A 790 18.63 -1.22 22.24
CA MET A 790 18.98 0.20 22.09
C MET A 790 18.96 0.57 20.61
N GLY A 791 17.86 1.19 20.16
CA GLY A 791 17.60 1.36 18.73
C GLY A 791 17.41 0.00 18.04
N GLU A 792 18.19 -0.29 17.01
CA GLU A 792 18.19 -1.59 16.31
C GLU A 792 19.19 -2.60 16.89
N THR A 793 20.04 -2.18 17.83
CA THR A 793 21.10 -3.01 18.41
C THR A 793 20.60 -3.72 19.67
N ASN A 794 20.75 -5.05 19.71
CA ASN A 794 20.58 -5.82 20.94
C ASN A 794 21.89 -5.79 21.75
N LEU A 795 21.80 -5.53 23.05
CA LEU A 795 22.90 -5.51 24.00
C LEU A 795 22.66 -6.52 25.13
N LEU A 796 23.73 -6.99 25.75
CA LEU A 796 23.68 -7.76 27.00
C LEU A 796 24.14 -6.88 28.15
N ILE A 797 23.43 -6.95 29.27
CA ILE A 797 23.88 -6.42 30.56
C ILE A 797 24.15 -7.60 31.48
N VAL A 798 25.40 -7.78 31.89
CA VAL A 798 25.83 -8.87 32.76
C VAL A 798 25.57 -8.46 34.21
N MET A 799 24.55 -9.04 34.84
CA MET A 799 24.08 -8.65 36.17
C MET A 799 24.71 -9.47 37.31
N GLY A 800 25.53 -10.47 36.99
CA GLY A 800 26.23 -11.27 37.99
C GLY A 800 27.40 -12.07 37.41
N ALA A 801 28.30 -12.49 38.29
CA ALA A 801 29.46 -13.30 37.96
C ALA A 801 29.11 -14.78 37.69
N ASN A 802 30.02 -15.46 36.99
CA ASN A 802 29.90 -16.86 36.57
C ASN A 802 28.66 -17.08 35.70
N THR A 803 28.43 -16.13 34.79
CA THR A 803 27.36 -16.15 33.79
C THR A 803 27.97 -16.25 32.40
N TYR A 804 27.21 -16.63 31.37
CA TYR A 804 27.77 -16.77 30.02
C TYR A 804 26.79 -16.38 28.92
N ALA A 805 27.34 -16.00 27.76
CA ALA A 805 26.64 -15.93 26.48
C ALA A 805 27.32 -16.85 25.47
N ALA A 806 26.55 -17.58 24.65
CA ALA A 806 27.11 -18.51 23.67
C ALA A 806 26.70 -18.18 22.23
N VAL A 807 27.67 -18.36 21.33
CA VAL A 807 27.48 -18.34 19.87
C VAL A 807 27.90 -19.70 19.32
N LYS A 808 27.05 -20.28 18.47
CA LYS A 808 27.23 -21.67 18.02
C LYS A 808 27.77 -21.72 16.60
N ASN A 809 28.38 -22.85 16.27
CA ASN A 809 28.83 -23.19 14.92
C ASN A 809 29.71 -22.10 14.26
N ILE A 810 30.73 -21.63 14.98
CA ILE A 810 31.72 -20.67 14.48
C ILE A 810 32.97 -21.41 14.05
N ASP A 811 33.35 -21.28 12.79
CA ASP A 811 34.64 -21.77 12.29
C ASP A 811 35.77 -20.91 12.85
N LEU A 812 36.63 -21.50 13.67
CA LEU A 812 37.81 -20.83 14.22
C LEU A 812 39.05 -20.94 13.33
N THR A 813 38.97 -21.65 12.20
CA THR A 813 40.09 -21.81 11.28
C THR A 813 40.65 -20.45 10.86
N GLY A 814 41.94 -20.27 11.14
CA GLY A 814 42.67 -19.04 10.82
C GLY A 814 42.47 -17.89 11.82
N VAL A 815 41.66 -18.03 12.88
CA VAL A 815 41.50 -17.01 13.93
C VAL A 815 42.62 -17.13 14.96
N LYS A 816 43.32 -16.03 15.26
CA LYS A 816 44.42 -15.97 16.24
C LYS A 816 44.10 -15.15 17.48
N SER A 817 43.18 -14.20 17.36
CA SER A 817 42.75 -13.38 18.48
C SER A 817 41.29 -12.96 18.38
N LEU A 818 40.73 -12.59 19.51
CA LEU A 818 39.40 -12.02 19.65
C LEU A 818 39.52 -10.62 20.24
N SER A 819 38.78 -9.66 19.71
CA SER A 819 38.73 -8.29 20.22
C SER A 819 37.34 -7.98 20.74
N PHE A 820 37.22 -7.78 22.05
CA PHE A 820 35.95 -7.52 22.70
C PHE A 820 35.76 -6.02 22.92
N VAL A 821 34.59 -5.51 22.53
CA VAL A 821 34.15 -4.16 22.93
C VAL A 821 33.26 -4.31 24.15
N VAL A 822 33.75 -3.88 25.31
CA VAL A 822 33.08 -4.05 26.61
C VAL A 822 33.09 -2.74 27.38
N ALA A 823 31.95 -2.34 27.94
CA ALA A 823 31.84 -1.17 28.82
C ALA A 823 31.47 -1.57 30.25
N ALA A 824 32.15 -1.02 31.25
CA ALA A 824 31.80 -1.18 32.67
C ALA A 824 31.37 0.18 33.30
N PRO A 825 30.15 0.66 33.00
CA PRO A 825 29.71 2.02 33.37
C PRO A 825 29.30 2.13 34.85
N LYS A 826 30.08 2.86 35.63
CA LYS A 826 29.89 2.98 37.08
C LYS A 826 28.66 3.83 37.45
N GLN A 827 28.40 4.92 36.74
CA GLN A 827 27.29 5.83 37.07
C GLN A 827 25.91 5.22 36.77
N GLN A 828 25.76 4.52 35.65
CA GLN A 828 24.47 4.01 35.18
C GLN A 828 24.14 2.62 35.72
N LEU A 829 25.14 1.74 35.88
CA LEU A 829 24.93 0.34 36.31
C LEU A 829 25.56 0.00 37.65
N ASN A 830 26.31 0.92 38.29
CA ASN A 830 27.17 0.61 39.42
C ASN A 830 28.09 -0.59 39.11
N SER A 831 28.63 -0.62 37.88
CA SER A 831 29.42 -1.71 37.33
C SER A 831 30.63 -2.03 38.21
N GLN A 832 30.84 -3.31 38.51
CA GLN A 832 31.97 -3.78 39.32
C GLN A 832 33.14 -4.32 38.49
N GLY A 833 33.02 -4.30 37.15
CA GLY A 833 34.04 -4.80 36.25
C GLY A 833 34.14 -6.34 36.27
N GLY A 834 35.10 -6.88 35.55
CA GLY A 834 35.35 -8.33 35.53
C GLY A 834 36.16 -8.76 34.31
N ILE A 835 36.23 -10.06 34.07
CA ILE A 835 36.89 -10.64 32.88
C ILE A 835 35.89 -11.37 32.00
N VAL A 836 36.20 -11.45 30.71
CA VAL A 836 35.53 -12.36 29.77
C VAL A 836 36.49 -13.50 29.47
N GLU A 837 36.13 -14.72 29.88
CA GLU A 837 36.78 -15.95 29.49
C GLU A 837 36.11 -16.54 28.26
N VAL A 838 36.87 -17.15 27.36
CA VAL A 838 36.35 -17.75 26.12
C VAL A 838 36.57 -19.25 26.18
N HIS A 839 35.48 -20.01 26.24
CA HIS A 839 35.50 -21.47 26.32
C HIS A 839 34.92 -22.10 25.05
N THR A 840 35.35 -23.33 24.77
CA THR A 840 34.80 -24.13 23.66
C THR A 840 33.87 -25.22 24.17
N GLY A 841 32.76 -25.45 23.45
CA GLY A 841 31.82 -26.55 23.66
C GLY A 841 30.85 -26.36 24.84
N SER A 842 31.30 -25.83 25.97
CA SER A 842 30.46 -25.50 27.12
C SER A 842 31.07 -24.36 27.95
N ALA A 843 30.31 -23.80 28.90
CA ALA A 843 30.79 -22.75 29.81
C ALA A 843 31.97 -23.20 30.68
N ASP A 844 32.06 -24.49 31.02
CA ASP A 844 33.19 -25.07 31.78
C ASP A 844 34.18 -25.81 30.86
N GLY A 845 34.08 -25.61 29.55
CA GLY A 845 34.91 -26.28 28.55
C GLY A 845 36.36 -25.79 28.53
N PRO A 846 37.19 -26.26 27.59
CA PRO A 846 38.56 -25.79 27.46
C PRO A 846 38.63 -24.27 27.23
N LEU A 847 39.40 -23.57 28.06
CA LEU A 847 39.67 -22.14 27.97
C LEU A 847 40.58 -21.85 26.78
N LEU A 848 40.12 -21.01 25.85
CA LEU A 848 40.89 -20.53 24.71
C LEU A 848 41.71 -19.28 25.03
N GLY A 849 41.19 -18.43 25.92
CA GLY A 849 41.81 -17.17 26.32
C GLY A 849 40.87 -16.34 27.18
N GLN A 850 41.39 -15.27 27.77
CA GLN A 850 40.61 -14.35 28.60
C GLN A 850 41.07 -12.91 28.39
N THR A 851 40.18 -11.95 28.66
CA THR A 851 40.53 -10.52 28.68
C THR A 851 41.34 -10.18 29.94
N ASP A 852 42.10 -9.09 29.87
CA ASP A 852 42.47 -8.36 31.09
C ASP A 852 41.21 -7.92 31.86
N PHE A 853 41.38 -7.54 33.12
CA PHE A 853 40.27 -7.04 33.92
C PHE A 853 39.68 -5.77 33.31
N VAL A 854 38.37 -5.81 33.03
CA VAL A 854 37.59 -4.68 32.53
C VAL A 854 37.26 -3.79 33.72
N GLU A 855 38.04 -2.72 33.87
CA GLU A 855 37.87 -1.77 34.98
C GLU A 855 36.57 -0.94 34.85
N PRO A 856 35.82 -0.73 35.96
CA PRO A 856 34.75 0.24 36.00
C PRO A 856 35.23 1.64 35.61
N ASN A 857 34.47 2.34 34.78
CA ASN A 857 34.77 3.72 34.39
C ASN A 857 33.59 4.66 34.65
N ASP A 858 33.93 5.92 34.91
CA ASP A 858 32.99 7.01 35.20
C ASP A 858 32.53 7.76 33.93
N ASP A 859 32.70 7.18 32.74
CA ASP A 859 32.34 7.84 31.49
C ASP A 859 30.80 7.92 31.35
N PRO A 860 30.19 9.13 31.39
CA PRO A 860 28.74 9.29 31.25
C PRO A 860 28.24 8.87 29.85
N ASN A 861 29.16 8.75 28.87
CA ASN A 861 28.91 8.38 27.49
C ASN A 861 29.28 6.92 27.17
N ALA A 862 29.54 6.07 28.17
CA ALA A 862 29.92 4.67 28.00
C ALA A 862 28.91 3.81 27.20
N PHE A 863 27.67 4.31 27.00
CA PHE A 863 26.63 3.72 26.16
C PHE A 863 26.42 4.43 24.81
N SER A 864 27.03 5.61 24.61
CA SER A 864 26.83 6.42 23.42
C SER A 864 27.85 6.05 22.34
N GLY A 865 27.40 5.87 21.10
CA GLY A 865 28.26 5.51 19.96
C GLY A 865 29.27 6.59 19.54
N THR A 866 29.35 7.73 20.24
CA THR A 866 30.27 8.83 19.92
C THR A 866 31.69 8.59 20.44
N LYS A 867 31.89 7.66 21.38
CA LYS A 867 33.21 7.22 21.84
C LYS A 867 33.14 5.74 22.26
N PRO A 868 33.47 4.78 21.36
CA PRO A 868 33.33 3.37 21.67
C PRO A 868 34.25 2.95 22.84
N PRO A 869 33.84 1.98 23.68
CA PRO A 869 34.66 1.46 24.76
C PRO A 869 36.01 0.94 24.26
N LYS A 870 37.03 0.98 25.13
CA LYS A 870 38.35 0.42 24.82
C LYS A 870 38.20 -1.07 24.39
N PRO A 871 38.78 -1.49 23.25
CA PRO A 871 38.77 -2.89 22.87
C PRO A 871 39.71 -3.71 23.77
N TYR A 872 39.29 -4.91 24.16
CA TYR A 872 40.06 -5.89 24.93
C TYR A 872 40.46 -7.03 24.01
N LYS A 873 41.75 -7.09 23.66
CA LYS A 873 42.28 -8.11 22.77
C LYS A 873 42.70 -9.35 23.57
N VAL A 874 42.26 -10.51 23.10
CA VAL A 874 42.51 -11.83 23.67
C VAL A 874 43.21 -12.68 22.62
N SER A 875 44.46 -13.06 22.86
CA SER A 875 45.11 -14.10 22.06
C SER A 875 44.47 -15.44 22.39
N ILE A 876 44.07 -16.21 21.36
CA ILE A 876 43.48 -17.52 21.55
C ILE A 876 44.43 -18.62 21.06
N ALA A 877 44.34 -19.80 21.69
CA ALA A 877 45.05 -20.97 21.20
C ALA A 877 44.59 -21.35 19.78
N ALA A 878 45.54 -21.75 18.92
CA ALA A 878 45.26 -22.14 17.54
C ALA A 878 44.24 -23.29 17.52
N THR A 879 43.04 -22.99 17.01
CA THR A 879 41.89 -23.91 17.00
C THR A 879 41.30 -23.94 15.61
N ASN A 880 41.09 -25.14 15.06
CA ASN A 880 40.55 -25.32 13.71
C ASN A 880 39.13 -25.90 13.74
N GLY A 881 38.36 -25.57 12.70
CA GLY A 881 37.01 -26.06 12.47
C GLY A 881 35.93 -25.36 13.30
N PHE A 882 34.70 -25.82 13.11
CA PHE A 882 33.51 -25.29 13.80
C PHE A 882 33.52 -25.64 15.29
N LYS A 883 33.30 -24.62 16.12
CA LYS A 883 33.17 -24.72 17.58
C LYS A 883 31.98 -23.89 18.04
N ASP A 884 31.36 -24.33 19.13
CA ASP A 884 30.49 -23.49 19.93
C ASP A 884 31.35 -22.72 20.94
N LEU A 885 31.16 -21.41 21.03
CA LEU A 885 31.95 -20.53 21.88
C LEU A 885 31.08 -19.99 23.00
N TYR A 886 31.57 -20.14 24.23
CA TYR A 886 30.93 -19.66 25.45
C TYR A 886 31.80 -18.53 26.00
N PHE A 887 31.24 -17.32 26.05
CA PHE A 887 31.84 -16.15 26.68
C PHE A 887 31.39 -16.09 28.13
N VAL A 888 32.26 -16.50 29.04
CA VAL A 888 31.97 -16.61 30.48
C VAL A 888 32.45 -15.34 31.18
N PHE A 889 31.55 -14.69 31.90
CA PHE A 889 31.77 -13.42 32.57
C PHE A 889 32.06 -13.66 34.06
N LYS A 890 33.28 -13.33 34.51
CA LYS A 890 33.73 -13.61 35.88
C LYS A 890 34.11 -12.34 36.66
N ASN A 891 33.74 -12.34 37.94
CA ASN A 891 34.25 -11.45 38.98
C ASN A 891 33.80 -12.01 40.35
N ASP A 892 34.59 -12.89 40.95
CA ASP A 892 34.19 -13.62 42.17
C ASP A 892 33.93 -12.73 43.40
N LYS A 893 34.38 -11.46 43.34
CA LYS A 893 34.15 -10.48 44.41
C LYS A 893 32.87 -9.67 44.20
N SER A 894 32.22 -9.79 43.04
CA SER A 894 31.09 -8.95 42.69
C SER A 894 29.77 -9.41 43.31
N LYS A 895 28.96 -8.43 43.75
CA LYS A 895 27.57 -8.63 44.18
C LYS A 895 26.55 -7.90 43.29
N GLY A 896 26.99 -7.35 42.16
CA GLY A 896 26.16 -6.54 41.27
C GLY A 896 26.54 -6.68 39.80
N ALA A 897 26.09 -5.75 38.96
CA ALA A 897 26.36 -5.75 37.53
C ALA A 897 27.87 -5.69 37.24
N LEU A 898 28.33 -6.48 36.27
CA LEU A 898 29.74 -6.54 35.90
C LEU A 898 30.07 -5.52 34.83
N PHE A 899 29.46 -5.64 33.65
CA PHE A 899 29.69 -4.82 32.46
C PHE A 899 28.68 -5.16 31.34
N VAL A 900 28.81 -4.47 30.21
CA VAL A 900 28.01 -4.59 28.99
C VAL A 900 28.94 -4.99 27.85
N PRO A 901 28.95 -6.27 27.43
CA PRO A 901 29.72 -6.71 26.28
C PRO A 901 28.92 -6.44 24.99
N PHE A 902 29.44 -5.54 24.14
CA PHE A 902 28.78 -5.11 22.91
C PHE A 902 29.01 -6.11 21.79
N SER A 903 30.28 -6.31 21.43
CA SER A 903 30.68 -7.13 20.30
C SER A 903 31.97 -7.89 20.55
N VAL A 904 32.16 -8.93 19.76
CA VAL A 904 33.42 -9.66 19.63
C VAL A 904 33.81 -9.70 18.15
N THR A 905 35.03 -9.26 17.86
CA THR A 905 35.62 -9.33 16.51
C THR A 905 36.65 -10.45 16.47
N PHE A 906 36.49 -11.37 15.52
CA PHE A 906 37.41 -12.47 15.25
C PHE A 906 38.53 -11.97 14.33
N GLU A 907 39.78 -12.15 14.71
CA GLU A 907 40.95 -11.61 14.00
C GLU A 907 41.92 -12.72 13.56
N PRO A 908 42.38 -12.72 12.30
CA PRO A 908 43.22 -13.79 11.75
C PRO A 908 44.73 -13.69 12.00
#